data_AF-A0A086WC36-F1
#
_entry.id   AF-A0A086WC36-F1
#
_cell.length_a   1.000
_cell.length_b   1.000
_cell.length_c   1.000
_cell.angle_alpha   90.00
_cell.angle_beta   90.00
_cell.angle_gamma   90.00
#
_symmetry.space_group_name_H-M   'P 1'
#
loop_
_entity.id
_entity.type
_entity.pdbx_description
1 polymer ?
#
loop_
_entity_poly.entity_id
_entity_poly.type
_entity_poly.pdbx_seq_one_letter_code
_entity_poly.pdbx_strand_id
1 'polypeptide(L)'
;MSRYLPAFASAAVLVLLSACGSDDPSTPVQTAPVVQQPAPPVAETATAVAFMSDVHFHNVYGDFKSPQFAGIPTKDGKNATIRTMYAQLTSTRLFNENYFAFRAALDDAYAKGIRHVAFPGDYSDDAQPMNIDGIAEVLKEYQAKGMRFFLAPGNHDPNEPFDDLEAGKNDFLTKDGKEQKVYATSNPACLAKDPTVVCTDQLMEQGYDKLLAKLGEFGFNPNKADLHWETPFTKYTNNKYSYDEALAQSAANKREFEICAEGSGGSYKAAGEAKLGKPYTRCATMVDASYLVEPVKGLWLLAIDANVFVPSARFDPSNPKKFSGYDGAGNAGWNKVLTHKMHLVDWIKSVTARAKLEGKQLMAYSHYPTMDFYANQTEAMKAAFKPGAFQTARVPDAATAAGVAATGLRWHVGGHMHFNGTNDYADANGNYLVNVQSPSLAVYGAAYKIISYKDLDTVEVQTVALNSVARFNELFPYYQVENDYLKASTLPADVAKRWDRAILDTRSYGEYTRNYFGELSRLRFMDEYWPCEMKEAAMNLNGRQMLVLSQLQTRVTLAQLKDNANVVPLSANCAAAGTASSMPVAAVQLTADWAEATARAEKLAAAAGLSLDSFAKITPYDFYGDFHRTVYAGELALRDMGSERVSQYKVLMSAFPAATSAPVKIGDKLSDQNPVHLAFQHQFKQVFSIFKGLGSAKPSDRFTIDLKGKKINNANGAGLSFN
;
A
#
# COMPACT_ATOMS: atom_id res chain seq x y z
N MET A 1 40.24 20.11 -47.97
CA MET A 1 40.46 21.26 -48.86
C MET A 1 39.14 22.00 -49.03
N SER A 2 39.19 23.33 -48.82
CA SER A 2 38.25 24.44 -49.10
C SER A 2 36.73 24.19 -49.19
N ARG A 3 35.92 24.72 -48.26
CA ARG A 3 35.47 26.14 -48.07
C ARG A 3 34.43 26.58 -49.12
N TYR A 4 33.23 26.97 -48.67
CA TYR A 4 32.75 28.37 -48.68
C TYR A 4 31.50 28.56 -47.77
N LEU A 5 31.58 29.58 -46.92
CA LEU A 5 30.57 30.31 -46.11
C LEU A 5 29.95 31.44 -46.99
N PRO A 6 29.00 32.34 -46.56
CA PRO A 6 28.69 32.94 -45.22
C PRO A 6 27.16 33.08 -44.91
N ALA A 7 26.59 33.68 -43.84
CA ALA A 7 26.83 34.85 -42.95
C ALA A 7 26.08 34.64 -41.60
N PHE A 8 26.47 35.06 -40.36
CA PHE A 8 26.93 36.29 -39.68
C PHE A 8 25.86 37.21 -39.04
N ALA A 9 25.83 37.25 -37.68
CA ALA A 9 25.70 38.40 -36.73
C ALA A 9 25.35 37.83 -35.31
N SER A 10 26.13 37.88 -34.20
CA SER A 10 26.79 38.95 -33.41
C SER A 10 25.78 39.92 -32.73
N ALA A 11 25.81 40.29 -31.44
CA ALA A 11 26.87 40.36 -30.44
C ALA A 11 26.33 40.48 -28.98
N ALA A 12 27.21 40.26 -28.00
CA ALA A 12 27.07 40.61 -26.58
C ALA A 12 27.69 42.00 -26.29
N VAL A 13 27.23 42.70 -25.23
CA VAL A 13 27.86 43.93 -24.72
C VAL A 13 27.89 43.92 -23.18
N LEU A 14 29.10 44.09 -22.65
CA LEU A 14 29.46 44.50 -21.27
C LEU A 14 29.59 46.04 -21.24
N VAL A 15 29.21 46.69 -20.14
CA VAL A 15 29.65 48.07 -19.84
C VAL A 15 30.09 48.18 -18.38
N LEU A 16 31.36 48.52 -18.20
CA LEU A 16 31.98 49.11 -17.01
C LEU A 16 32.01 50.63 -17.21
N LEU A 17 31.78 51.40 -16.14
CA LEU A 17 32.13 52.82 -16.06
C LEU A 17 32.65 53.15 -14.66
N SER A 18 33.71 53.94 -14.65
CA SER A 18 34.55 54.36 -13.52
C SER A 18 34.61 55.89 -13.40
N ALA A 19 35.18 56.35 -12.27
CA ALA A 19 35.71 57.69 -11.93
C ALA A 19 34.73 58.66 -11.21
N CYS A 20 35.10 59.57 -10.29
CA CYS A 20 36.29 59.91 -9.47
C CYS A 20 35.91 61.13 -8.57
N GLY A 21 36.62 61.36 -7.45
CA GLY A 21 36.68 62.64 -6.69
C GLY A 21 36.55 62.47 -5.16
N SER A 22 37.64 62.44 -4.36
CA SER A 22 38.34 63.56 -3.66
C SER A 22 37.48 64.19 -2.54
N ASP A 23 37.83 64.27 -1.25
CA ASP A 23 39.08 64.64 -0.55
C ASP A 23 39.14 64.07 0.91
N ASP A 24 40.35 64.06 1.47
CA ASP A 24 40.80 63.69 2.83
C ASP A 24 40.56 64.86 3.86
N PRO A 25 41.00 64.84 5.14
CA PRO A 25 40.98 63.86 6.24
C PRO A 25 40.35 64.45 7.54
N SER A 26 40.00 63.62 8.56
CA SER A 26 40.37 63.82 9.99
C SER A 26 39.46 63.16 11.05
N THR A 27 40.12 62.48 12.00
CA THR A 27 39.74 62.12 13.38
C THR A 27 38.74 60.97 13.64
N PRO A 28 39.16 59.92 14.38
CA PRO A 28 38.27 58.83 14.79
C PRO A 28 37.51 59.17 16.08
N VAL A 29 36.18 59.10 16.04
CA VAL A 29 35.33 59.10 17.24
C VAL A 29 35.20 57.67 17.74
N GLN A 30 35.61 57.43 18.99
CA GLN A 30 35.33 56.19 19.72
C GLN A 30 33.82 56.00 19.90
N THR A 31 33.27 54.94 19.31
CA THR A 31 31.96 54.40 19.69
C THR A 31 32.14 53.19 20.60
N ALA A 32 31.41 53.18 21.72
CA ALA A 32 31.40 52.16 22.76
C ALA A 32 31.14 50.74 22.23
N PRO A 33 31.62 49.67 22.92
CA PRO A 33 31.42 48.30 22.47
C PRO A 33 29.94 47.92 22.55
N VAL A 34 29.38 47.53 21.41
CA VAL A 34 28.06 46.91 21.33
C VAL A 34 28.14 45.56 22.03
N VAL A 35 27.42 45.42 23.14
CA VAL A 35 27.19 44.13 23.80
C VAL A 35 26.41 43.26 22.82
N GLN A 36 27.09 42.29 22.19
CA GLN A 36 26.43 41.25 21.41
C GLN A 36 25.55 40.42 22.35
N GLN A 37 24.23 40.52 22.19
CA GLN A 37 23.34 39.49 22.71
C GLN A 37 23.72 38.15 22.06
N PRO A 38 23.81 37.07 22.83
CA PRO A 38 24.05 35.75 22.26
C PRO A 38 22.93 35.46 21.26
N ALA A 39 23.32 35.03 20.06
CA ALA A 39 22.37 34.57 19.06
C ALA A 39 21.46 33.50 19.69
N PRO A 40 20.15 33.51 19.42
CA PRO A 40 19.27 32.45 19.88
C PRO A 40 19.83 31.10 19.41
N PRO A 41 19.78 30.05 20.24
CA PRO A 41 20.30 28.75 19.85
C PRO A 41 19.64 28.34 18.53
N VAL A 42 20.48 28.00 17.55
CA VAL A 42 20.03 27.40 16.30
C VAL A 42 19.15 26.22 16.69
N ALA A 43 17.87 26.27 16.33
CA ALA A 43 16.95 25.16 16.58
C ALA A 43 17.60 23.89 16.02
N GLU A 44 17.81 22.87 16.86
CA GLU A 44 18.18 21.54 16.39
C GLU A 44 17.22 21.17 15.26
N THR A 45 17.74 21.00 14.05
CA THR A 45 16.94 20.60 12.90
C THR A 45 16.21 19.31 13.26
N ALA A 46 14.88 19.33 13.20
CA ALA A 46 14.05 18.17 13.52
C ALA A 46 14.54 16.92 12.78
N THR A 47 14.78 15.84 13.52
CA THR A 47 15.26 14.59 12.92
C THR A 47 14.15 13.96 12.08
N ALA A 48 14.35 13.93 10.77
CA ALA A 48 13.44 13.26 9.84
C ALA A 48 13.71 11.75 9.80
N VAL A 49 12.63 10.97 9.68
CA VAL A 49 12.66 9.52 9.51
C VAL A 49 11.93 9.17 8.22
N ALA A 50 12.56 8.34 7.38
CA ALA A 50 11.89 7.77 6.21
C ALA A 50 11.15 6.49 6.61
N PHE A 51 9.89 6.35 6.20
CA PHE A 51 9.09 5.13 6.38
C PHE A 51 8.90 4.46 5.04
N MET A 52 9.36 3.21 4.94
CA MET A 52 9.27 2.37 3.74
C MET A 52 8.57 1.07 4.15
N SER A 53 7.25 1.00 3.98
CA SER A 53 6.48 -0.23 4.27
C SER A 53 6.38 -1.11 3.03
N ASP A 54 6.10 -2.39 3.24
CA ASP A 54 5.69 -3.30 2.17
C ASP A 54 6.69 -3.29 1.01
N VAL A 55 7.98 -3.34 1.35
CA VAL A 55 9.08 -3.42 0.38
C VAL A 55 8.97 -4.70 -0.42
N HIS A 56 8.52 -5.78 0.25
CA HIS A 56 8.33 -7.11 -0.32
C HIS A 56 9.58 -7.61 -1.02
N PHE A 57 10.76 -7.32 -0.46
CA PHE A 57 12.03 -7.50 -1.15
C PHE A 57 12.20 -8.92 -1.66
N HIS A 58 12.31 -9.03 -2.97
CA HIS A 58 12.63 -10.26 -3.68
C HIS A 58 14.01 -10.12 -4.29
N ASN A 59 14.91 -11.03 -3.97
CA ASN A 59 16.25 -11.02 -4.52
C ASN A 59 16.20 -11.54 -5.97
N VAL A 60 16.06 -10.64 -6.94
CA VAL A 60 16.00 -10.98 -8.37
C VAL A 60 17.26 -11.65 -8.91
N TYR A 61 18.34 -11.73 -8.11
CA TYR A 61 19.55 -12.51 -8.42
C TYR A 61 19.89 -13.53 -7.32
N GLY A 62 18.90 -13.91 -6.51
CA GLY A 62 19.06 -14.89 -5.44
C GLY A 62 19.44 -16.27 -5.98
N ASP A 63 20.37 -16.93 -5.31
CA ASP A 63 20.78 -18.30 -5.64
C ASP A 63 19.97 -19.29 -4.80
N PHE A 64 19.21 -20.15 -5.48
CA PHE A 64 18.48 -21.26 -4.87
C PHE A 64 19.39 -22.36 -4.33
N LYS A 65 20.70 -22.32 -4.59
CA LYS A 65 21.66 -23.35 -4.20
C LYS A 65 21.25 -24.73 -4.71
N SER A 66 20.60 -24.77 -5.88
CA SER A 66 20.10 -25.99 -6.52
C SER A 66 20.55 -26.04 -7.98
N PRO A 67 21.18 -27.14 -8.42
CA PRO A 67 21.61 -27.29 -9.81
C PRO A 67 20.44 -27.47 -10.78
N GLN A 68 19.22 -27.73 -10.28
CA GLN A 68 18.02 -27.95 -11.10
C GLN A 68 17.46 -26.65 -11.69
N PHE A 69 17.71 -25.52 -11.04
CA PHE A 69 17.34 -24.20 -11.54
C PHE A 69 18.31 -23.15 -11.03
N ALA A 70 19.15 -22.66 -11.92
CA ALA A 70 20.14 -21.63 -11.61
C ALA A 70 19.62 -20.20 -11.84
N GLY A 71 18.39 -20.03 -12.35
CA GLY A 71 17.87 -18.75 -12.86
C GLY A 71 18.18 -18.54 -14.36
N ILE A 72 17.78 -17.38 -14.89
CA ILE A 72 17.98 -17.01 -16.30
C ILE A 72 19.31 -16.26 -16.46
N PRO A 73 20.28 -16.75 -17.25
CA PRO A 73 21.56 -16.06 -17.42
C PRO A 73 21.39 -14.62 -17.93
N THR A 74 22.03 -13.68 -17.24
CA THR A 74 22.01 -12.26 -17.58
C THR A 74 23.31 -11.82 -18.26
N LYS A 75 23.29 -10.65 -18.91
CA LYS A 75 24.47 -10.12 -19.63
C LYS A 75 25.65 -9.79 -18.71
N ASP A 76 25.41 -9.52 -17.44
CA ASP A 76 26.42 -9.20 -16.42
C ASP A 76 26.94 -10.45 -15.68
N GLY A 77 26.60 -11.65 -16.14
CA GLY A 77 27.08 -12.92 -15.59
C GLY A 77 26.38 -13.39 -14.32
N LYS A 78 25.32 -12.69 -13.90
CA LYS A 78 24.40 -13.17 -12.87
C LYS A 78 23.33 -14.07 -13.49
N ASN A 79 22.49 -14.65 -12.65
CA ASN A 79 21.26 -15.29 -13.09
C ASN A 79 20.06 -14.58 -12.47
N ALA A 80 19.06 -14.27 -13.30
CA ALA A 80 17.81 -13.69 -12.86
C ALA A 80 16.90 -14.78 -12.29
N THR A 81 16.59 -14.69 -11.01
CA THR A 81 15.64 -15.53 -10.28
C THR A 81 14.37 -14.72 -10.07
N ILE A 82 13.51 -14.68 -11.08
CA ILE A 82 12.38 -13.74 -11.16
C ILE A 82 11.05 -14.49 -11.31
N ARG A 83 9.97 -13.88 -10.87
CA ARG A 83 8.59 -14.38 -11.08
C ARG A 83 8.11 -14.02 -12.49
N THR A 84 7.17 -14.78 -13.03
CA THR A 84 6.55 -14.46 -14.34
C THR A 84 5.83 -13.11 -14.31
N MET A 85 5.76 -12.44 -15.45
CA MET A 85 4.99 -11.22 -15.62
C MET A 85 3.49 -11.49 -15.39
N TYR A 86 2.95 -12.64 -15.81
CA TYR A 86 1.58 -13.00 -15.48
C TYR A 86 1.34 -13.05 -13.96
N ALA A 87 2.25 -13.64 -13.19
CA ALA A 87 2.16 -13.64 -11.72
C ALA A 87 2.19 -12.22 -11.15
N GLN A 88 3.05 -11.34 -11.68
CA GLN A 88 3.06 -9.93 -11.28
C GLN A 88 1.71 -9.27 -11.56
N LEU A 89 1.21 -9.37 -12.80
CA LEU A 89 -0.04 -8.73 -13.26
C LEU A 89 -1.32 -9.27 -12.60
N THR A 90 -1.24 -10.33 -11.80
CA THR A 90 -2.38 -10.89 -11.05
C THR A 90 -2.18 -10.82 -9.53
N SER A 91 -1.05 -10.29 -9.07
CA SER A 91 -0.75 -10.06 -7.67
C SER A 91 -1.13 -8.64 -7.25
N THR A 92 -1.41 -8.42 -5.96
CA THR A 92 -1.60 -7.08 -5.38
C THR A 92 -0.28 -6.35 -5.12
N ARG A 93 0.85 -6.94 -5.52
CA ARG A 93 2.20 -6.37 -5.50
C ARG A 93 3.03 -6.91 -6.66
N LEU A 94 3.92 -6.06 -7.16
CA LEU A 94 5.04 -6.49 -8.00
C LEU A 94 5.98 -7.37 -7.17
N PHE A 95 6.59 -8.35 -7.83
CA PHE A 95 7.54 -9.26 -7.20
C PHE A 95 8.98 -8.95 -7.58
N ASN A 96 9.24 -8.39 -8.76
CA ASN A 96 10.61 -8.30 -9.26
C ASN A 96 11.13 -6.86 -9.21
N GLU A 97 10.38 -5.89 -9.73
CA GLU A 97 10.89 -4.52 -9.90
C GLU A 97 11.08 -3.76 -8.58
N ASN A 98 10.44 -4.22 -7.51
CA ASN A 98 10.62 -3.68 -6.17
C ASN A 98 12.05 -3.86 -5.65
N TYR A 99 12.85 -4.79 -6.19
CA TYR A 99 14.30 -4.84 -5.95
C TYR A 99 15.00 -3.52 -6.32
N PHE A 100 14.66 -2.96 -7.50
CA PHE A 100 15.23 -1.71 -7.98
C PHE A 100 14.59 -0.51 -7.27
N ALA A 101 13.26 -0.55 -7.05
CA ALA A 101 12.54 0.52 -6.38
C ALA A 101 13.01 0.72 -4.94
N PHE A 102 13.34 -0.36 -4.23
CA PHE A 102 13.86 -0.30 -2.87
C PHE A 102 15.19 0.44 -2.80
N ARG A 103 16.15 0.09 -3.66
CA ARG A 103 17.44 0.79 -3.75
C ARG A 103 17.26 2.25 -4.13
N ALA A 104 16.39 2.54 -5.09
CA ALA A 104 16.08 3.92 -5.47
C ALA A 104 15.48 4.74 -4.30
N ALA A 105 14.61 4.15 -3.49
CA ALA A 105 14.07 4.80 -2.29
C ALA A 105 15.16 5.11 -1.26
N LEU A 106 16.08 4.17 -1.02
CA LEU A 106 17.21 4.35 -0.12
C LEU A 106 18.20 5.41 -0.62
N ASP A 107 18.55 5.38 -1.91
CA ASP A 107 19.41 6.39 -2.54
C ASP A 107 18.79 7.79 -2.44
N ASP A 108 17.50 7.89 -2.73
CA ASP A 108 16.76 9.15 -2.69
C ASP A 108 16.64 9.71 -1.25
N ALA A 109 16.33 8.86 -0.27
CA ALA A 109 16.34 9.24 1.15
C ALA A 109 17.74 9.66 1.62
N TYR A 110 18.78 8.91 1.23
CA TYR A 110 20.17 9.22 1.56
C TYR A 110 20.60 10.58 0.99
N ALA A 111 20.28 10.85 -0.28
CA ALA A 111 20.57 12.10 -0.97
C ALA A 111 19.87 13.31 -0.33
N LYS A 112 18.68 13.10 0.27
CA LYS A 112 17.96 14.10 1.07
C LYS A 112 18.54 14.30 2.49
N GLY A 113 19.64 13.63 2.84
CA GLY A 113 20.27 13.74 4.15
C GLY A 113 19.58 12.91 5.25
N ILE A 114 18.60 12.07 4.91
CA ILE A 114 17.91 11.23 5.89
C ILE A 114 18.82 10.05 6.25
N ARG A 115 18.94 9.77 7.54
CA ARG A 115 19.79 8.69 8.08
C ARG A 115 19.04 7.65 8.89
N HIS A 116 17.80 7.92 9.30
CA HIS A 116 16.95 6.97 10.02
C HIS A 116 15.84 6.49 9.09
N VAL A 117 15.70 5.17 8.94
CA VAL A 117 14.68 4.54 8.09
C VAL A 117 13.95 3.47 8.89
N ALA A 118 12.63 3.57 8.94
CA ALA A 118 11.75 2.60 9.60
C ALA A 118 10.98 1.78 8.56
N PHE A 119 10.76 0.50 8.86
CA PHE A 119 10.01 -0.44 8.02
C PHE A 119 8.76 -0.93 8.76
N PRO A 120 7.58 -0.39 8.46
CA PRO A 120 6.29 -0.89 8.94
C PRO A 120 5.87 -2.23 8.30
N GLY A 121 6.70 -3.27 8.49
CA GLY A 121 6.43 -4.63 8.01
C GLY A 121 6.55 -4.84 6.52
N ASP A 122 6.44 -6.13 6.17
CA ASP A 122 6.60 -6.72 4.85
C ASP A 122 7.87 -6.22 4.15
N TYR A 123 8.99 -6.28 4.87
CA TYR A 123 10.28 -5.89 4.31
C TYR A 123 10.80 -6.94 3.32
N SER A 124 10.40 -8.20 3.45
CA SER A 124 10.82 -9.32 2.60
C SER A 124 9.66 -9.97 1.84
N ASP A 125 9.97 -10.67 0.74
CA ASP A 125 9.03 -11.59 0.11
C ASP A 125 9.05 -12.94 0.85
N ASP A 126 8.04 -13.13 1.70
CA ASP A 126 7.71 -14.37 2.43
C ASP A 126 8.81 -14.92 3.34
N ALA A 127 9.66 -14.05 3.91
CA ALA A 127 10.70 -14.46 4.85
C ALA A 127 11.67 -15.53 4.31
N GLN A 128 11.78 -15.64 2.98
CA GLN A 128 12.57 -16.69 2.34
C GLN A 128 14.07 -16.45 2.55
N PRO A 129 14.89 -17.47 2.86
CA PRO A 129 16.31 -17.27 3.13
C PRO A 129 17.06 -16.45 2.07
N MET A 130 16.78 -16.65 0.78
CA MET A 130 17.43 -15.88 -0.29
C MET A 130 17.06 -14.38 -0.29
N ASN A 131 15.84 -14.06 0.17
CA ASN A 131 15.31 -12.71 0.25
C ASN A 131 15.80 -12.03 1.53
N ILE A 132 15.81 -12.75 2.66
CA ILE A 132 16.35 -12.29 3.93
C ILE A 132 17.85 -12.05 3.85
N ASP A 133 18.61 -12.94 3.22
CA ASP A 133 20.04 -12.75 2.97
C ASP A 133 20.26 -11.52 2.08
N GLY A 134 19.50 -11.41 0.98
CA GLY A 134 19.63 -10.30 0.03
C GLY A 134 19.26 -8.94 0.64
N ILE A 135 18.17 -8.83 1.40
CA ILE A 135 17.81 -7.54 2.03
C ILE A 135 18.83 -7.15 3.10
N ALA A 136 19.33 -8.11 3.89
CA ALA A 136 20.36 -7.84 4.87
C ALA A 136 21.65 -7.29 4.23
N GLU A 137 22.04 -7.81 3.06
CA GLU A 137 23.16 -7.28 2.28
C GLU A 137 22.91 -5.84 1.80
N VAL A 138 21.72 -5.55 1.26
CA VAL A 138 21.33 -4.18 0.86
C VAL A 138 21.42 -3.26 2.07
N LEU A 139 20.78 -3.60 3.19
CA LEU A 139 20.79 -2.75 4.38
C LEU A 139 22.21 -2.49 4.90
N LYS A 140 23.09 -3.50 4.90
CA LYS A 140 24.51 -3.33 5.28
C LYS A 140 25.25 -2.36 4.37
N GLU A 141 24.99 -2.41 3.07
CA GLU A 141 25.57 -1.46 2.10
C GLU A 141 25.25 -0.01 2.48
N TYR A 142 24.00 0.27 2.87
CA TYR A 142 23.58 1.62 3.26
C TYR A 142 23.94 1.98 4.71
N GLN A 143 24.08 1.00 5.61
CA GLN A 143 24.68 1.24 6.93
C GLN A 143 26.12 1.72 6.81
N ALA A 144 26.90 1.17 5.86
CA ALA A 144 28.25 1.64 5.58
C ALA A 144 28.29 3.10 5.08
N LYS A 145 27.16 3.62 4.54
CA LYS A 145 26.98 5.04 4.16
C LYS A 145 26.50 5.92 5.34
N GLY A 146 26.25 5.34 6.51
CA GLY A 146 25.81 6.03 7.73
C GLY A 146 24.30 5.99 7.99
N MET A 147 23.54 5.15 7.28
CA MET A 147 22.10 4.98 7.55
C MET A 147 21.86 3.97 8.69
N ARG A 148 20.72 4.11 9.36
CA ARG A 148 20.23 3.23 10.42
C ARG A 148 18.82 2.76 10.09
N PHE A 149 18.56 1.49 10.37
CA PHE A 149 17.34 0.79 9.97
C PHE A 149 16.63 0.23 11.19
N PHE A 150 15.29 0.35 11.21
CA PHE A 150 14.44 -0.05 12.31
C PHE A 150 13.24 -0.82 11.76
N LEU A 151 13.27 -2.16 11.90
CA LEU A 151 12.24 -3.04 11.36
C LEU A 151 11.14 -3.27 12.39
N ALA A 152 9.89 -3.31 11.93
CA ALA A 152 8.79 -4.02 12.58
C ALA A 152 8.35 -5.14 11.63
N PRO A 153 7.95 -6.33 12.11
CA PRO A 153 7.54 -7.42 11.22
C PRO A 153 6.15 -7.18 10.62
N GLY A 154 5.96 -7.61 9.37
CA GLY A 154 4.65 -7.79 8.74
C GLY A 154 4.25 -9.26 8.58
N ASN A 155 3.12 -9.51 7.93
CA ASN A 155 2.60 -10.88 7.78
C ASN A 155 3.34 -11.70 6.72
N HIS A 156 4.31 -11.12 6.02
CA HIS A 156 5.23 -11.80 5.11
C HIS A 156 6.64 -11.94 5.68
N ASP A 157 6.87 -11.50 6.92
CA ASP A 157 8.22 -11.45 7.49
C ASP A 157 8.46 -12.47 8.56
N PRO A 158 7.46 -12.80 9.37
CA PRO A 158 7.07 -14.20 9.33
C PRO A 158 5.67 -14.36 8.74
N ASN A 159 5.56 -15.27 7.77
CA ASN A 159 4.28 -15.81 7.32
C ASN A 159 3.60 -16.64 8.42
N GLU A 160 4.44 -17.34 9.19
CA GLU A 160 4.06 -18.24 10.27
C GLU A 160 5.02 -18.06 11.46
N PRO A 161 4.58 -18.29 12.70
CA PRO A 161 5.42 -18.00 13.87
C PRO A 161 6.68 -18.88 13.94
N PHE A 162 6.65 -20.02 13.27
CA PHE A 162 7.75 -20.99 13.16
C PHE A 162 8.00 -21.33 11.70
N ASP A 163 9.19 -21.87 11.42
CA ASP A 163 9.63 -22.23 10.08
C ASP A 163 8.63 -23.14 9.35
N ASP A 164 8.18 -22.70 8.17
CA ASP A 164 7.44 -23.51 7.22
C ASP A 164 8.40 -24.11 6.18
N LEU A 165 8.68 -25.41 6.33
CA LEU A 165 9.52 -26.20 5.43
C LEU A 165 8.73 -26.86 4.29
N GLU A 166 7.44 -26.58 4.18
CA GLU A 166 6.52 -27.08 3.14
C GLU A 166 6.16 -25.99 2.11
N ALA A 167 6.57 -24.75 2.33
CA ALA A 167 6.25 -23.60 1.47
C ALA A 167 6.90 -23.61 0.08
N GLY A 168 6.53 -22.62 -0.74
CA GLY A 168 7.22 -22.27 -1.99
C GLY A 168 6.31 -21.60 -3.03
N LYS A 169 6.76 -21.51 -4.29
CA LYS A 169 6.08 -20.75 -5.36
C LYS A 169 6.04 -21.52 -6.69
N ASN A 170 5.07 -21.21 -7.55
CA ASN A 170 4.71 -22.05 -8.72
C ASN A 170 5.16 -21.48 -10.07
N ASP A 171 5.76 -20.31 -10.06
CA ASP A 171 5.67 -19.31 -11.12
C ASP A 171 6.98 -18.50 -11.23
N PHE A 172 8.11 -19.14 -10.92
CA PHE A 172 9.41 -18.62 -11.33
C PHE A 172 9.56 -18.71 -12.85
N LEU A 173 10.17 -17.71 -13.47
CA LEU A 173 10.32 -17.66 -14.92
C LEU A 173 11.54 -18.45 -15.39
N THR A 174 11.34 -19.33 -16.36
CA THR A 174 12.42 -20.05 -17.04
C THR A 174 12.92 -19.26 -18.25
N LYS A 175 14.12 -19.61 -18.74
CA LYS A 175 14.71 -19.04 -19.97
C LYS A 175 13.84 -19.23 -21.22
N ASP A 176 12.93 -20.21 -21.19
CA ASP A 176 12.05 -20.57 -22.30
C ASP A 176 10.66 -19.91 -22.18
N GLY A 177 10.48 -18.98 -21.23
CA GLY A 177 9.22 -18.23 -21.05
C GLY A 177 8.14 -18.98 -20.26
N LYS A 178 8.46 -20.12 -19.64
CA LYS A 178 7.53 -20.96 -18.87
C LYS A 178 7.69 -20.77 -17.36
N GLU A 179 6.67 -21.16 -16.62
CA GLU A 179 6.68 -21.25 -15.15
C GLU A 179 7.51 -22.44 -14.65
N GLN A 180 8.23 -22.25 -13.54
CA GLN A 180 8.95 -23.25 -12.77
C GLN A 180 8.45 -23.24 -11.32
N LYS A 181 8.04 -24.43 -10.85
CA LYS A 181 7.69 -24.65 -9.44
C LYS A 181 8.97 -24.83 -8.62
N VAL A 182 9.07 -24.11 -7.50
CA VAL A 182 10.21 -24.19 -6.59
C VAL A 182 9.67 -24.24 -5.16
N TYR A 183 9.92 -25.34 -4.46
CA TYR A 183 9.40 -25.58 -3.11
C TYR A 183 10.49 -25.93 -2.11
N ALA A 184 10.20 -25.70 -0.84
CA ALA A 184 10.98 -26.18 0.28
C ALA A 184 11.03 -27.72 0.30
N THR A 185 12.10 -28.29 0.85
CA THR A 185 12.42 -29.71 0.68
C THR A 185 11.42 -30.66 1.35
N SER A 186 10.66 -30.20 2.35
CA SER A 186 9.63 -30.99 3.02
C SER A 186 8.25 -30.86 2.35
N ASN A 187 8.11 -30.07 1.29
CA ASN A 187 6.88 -29.99 0.52
C ASN A 187 6.49 -31.38 -0.03
N PRO A 188 5.20 -31.76 -0.04
CA PRO A 188 4.74 -33.06 -0.55
C PRO A 188 5.24 -33.43 -1.95
N ALA A 189 5.34 -32.46 -2.88
CA ALA A 189 5.84 -32.72 -4.23
C ALA A 189 7.35 -33.03 -4.24
N CYS A 190 8.11 -32.40 -3.34
CA CYS A 190 9.54 -32.68 -3.16
C CYS A 190 9.76 -34.06 -2.55
N LEU A 191 8.97 -34.43 -1.53
CA LEU A 191 9.01 -35.78 -0.94
C LEU A 191 8.62 -36.86 -1.96
N ALA A 192 7.64 -36.56 -2.81
CA ALA A 192 7.21 -37.43 -3.91
C ALA A 192 8.21 -37.47 -5.09
N LYS A 193 9.26 -36.64 -5.07
CA LYS A 193 10.25 -36.49 -6.15
C LYS A 193 9.62 -36.16 -7.50
N ASP A 194 8.63 -35.26 -7.50
CA ASP A 194 8.03 -34.76 -8.74
C ASP A 194 9.11 -34.12 -9.63
N PRO A 195 9.35 -34.65 -10.85
CA PRO A 195 10.41 -34.14 -11.73
C PRO A 195 10.12 -32.74 -12.29
N THR A 196 8.90 -32.21 -12.10
CA THR A 196 8.52 -30.85 -12.52
C THR A 196 8.80 -29.80 -11.44
N VAL A 197 9.26 -30.20 -10.27
CA VAL A 197 9.50 -29.32 -9.11
C VAL A 197 10.99 -29.23 -8.81
N VAL A 198 11.46 -28.02 -8.55
CA VAL A 198 12.79 -27.76 -7.98
C VAL A 198 12.66 -27.72 -6.47
N CYS A 199 13.50 -28.47 -5.77
CA CYS A 199 13.45 -28.57 -4.31
C CYS A 199 14.64 -27.85 -3.67
N THR A 200 14.36 -26.87 -2.81
CA THR A 200 15.36 -26.10 -2.08
C THR A 200 14.76 -25.40 -0.86
N ASP A 201 15.47 -25.46 0.27
CA ASP A 201 15.09 -24.70 1.47
C ASP A 201 15.42 -23.21 1.34
N GLN A 202 15.88 -22.72 0.19
CA GLN A 202 15.88 -21.27 -0.07
C GLN A 202 14.45 -20.70 -0.23
N LEU A 203 13.44 -21.57 -0.39
CA LEU A 203 12.02 -21.23 -0.50
C LEU A 203 11.18 -21.55 0.74
N MET A 204 11.81 -22.01 1.84
CA MET A 204 11.12 -22.09 3.14
C MET A 204 10.68 -20.69 3.59
N GLU A 205 9.66 -20.59 4.44
CA GLU A 205 9.27 -19.32 5.07
C GLU A 205 9.81 -19.33 6.52
N GLN A 206 10.70 -18.40 6.87
CA GLN A 206 11.37 -18.37 8.17
C GLN A 206 10.46 -17.84 9.28
N GLY A 207 10.51 -18.47 10.47
CA GLY A 207 9.84 -18.00 11.68
C GLY A 207 10.70 -17.02 12.50
N TYR A 208 10.13 -16.54 13.62
CA TYR A 208 10.73 -15.47 14.45
C TYR A 208 12.19 -15.72 14.86
N ASP A 209 12.53 -16.94 15.29
CA ASP A 209 13.86 -17.26 15.81
C ASP A 209 14.96 -17.00 14.75
N LYS A 210 14.75 -17.44 13.51
CA LYS A 210 15.72 -17.25 12.41
C LYS A 210 15.82 -15.78 12.00
N LEU A 211 14.69 -15.08 11.95
CA LEU A 211 14.64 -13.68 11.55
C LEU A 211 15.32 -12.78 12.55
N LEU A 212 15.01 -12.92 13.84
CA LEU A 212 15.65 -12.13 14.89
C LEU A 212 17.17 -12.39 14.95
N ALA A 213 17.60 -13.64 14.71
CA ALA A 213 19.01 -13.96 14.62
C ALA A 213 19.70 -13.28 13.42
N LYS A 214 19.04 -13.25 12.25
CA LYS A 214 19.63 -12.76 11.00
C LYS A 214 19.56 -11.24 10.83
N LEU A 215 18.47 -10.63 11.29
CA LEU A 215 18.13 -9.21 11.11
C LEU A 215 18.27 -8.39 12.41
N GLY A 216 18.81 -8.99 13.47
CA GLY A 216 18.94 -8.40 14.80
C GLY A 216 19.49 -6.97 14.81
N GLU A 217 20.53 -6.69 14.03
CA GLU A 217 21.20 -5.38 14.01
C GLU A 217 20.35 -4.23 13.44
N PHE A 218 19.22 -4.54 12.80
CA PHE A 218 18.31 -3.56 12.18
C PHE A 218 17.16 -3.18 13.14
N GLY A 219 17.52 -2.82 14.37
CA GLY A 219 16.62 -2.32 15.42
C GLY A 219 16.10 -3.38 16.38
N PHE A 220 15.97 -4.64 15.93
CA PHE A 220 15.55 -5.73 16.81
C PHE A 220 16.48 -5.92 18.00
N ASN A 221 17.77 -5.64 17.88
CA ASN A 221 18.76 -5.61 18.97
C ASN A 221 19.28 -4.17 19.14
N PRO A 222 19.74 -3.80 20.36
CA PRO A 222 20.31 -2.48 20.59
C PRO A 222 21.61 -2.27 19.80
N ASN A 223 21.85 -1.02 19.42
CA ASN A 223 23.13 -0.54 18.90
C ASN A 223 23.87 0.24 20.01
N LYS A 224 25.21 0.25 19.97
CA LYS A 224 26.02 1.01 20.93
C LYS A 224 25.77 2.53 20.89
N ALA A 225 25.28 3.04 19.76
CA ALA A 225 24.92 4.44 19.59
C ALA A 225 23.53 4.79 20.17
N ASP A 226 22.73 3.80 20.58
CA ASP A 226 21.41 4.05 21.15
C ASP A 226 21.53 4.63 22.56
N LEU A 227 20.69 5.62 22.84
CA LEU A 227 20.60 6.24 24.16
C LEU A 227 19.64 5.47 25.08
N HIS A 228 18.73 4.71 24.48
CA HIS A 228 17.81 3.82 25.14
C HIS A 228 17.36 2.74 24.15
N TRP A 229 17.11 1.55 24.66
CA TRP A 229 16.48 0.47 23.91
C TRP A 229 15.70 -0.41 24.91
N GLU A 230 14.54 -0.93 24.58
CA GLU A 230 13.81 -1.88 25.43
C GLU A 230 12.75 -2.66 24.63
N THR A 231 12.25 -3.74 25.23
CA THR A 231 11.08 -4.50 24.78
C THR A 231 9.99 -4.43 25.86
N PRO A 232 8.77 -4.95 25.59
CA PRO A 232 7.74 -5.08 26.63
C PRO A 232 8.17 -5.87 27.87
N PHE A 233 9.24 -6.67 27.78
CA PHE A 233 9.69 -7.60 28.81
C PHE A 233 10.98 -7.17 29.50
N THR A 234 11.64 -6.13 28.98
CA THR A 234 12.91 -5.65 29.48
C THR A 234 12.78 -5.11 30.90
N LYS A 235 13.71 -5.49 31.77
CA LYS A 235 13.83 -4.95 33.13
C LYS A 235 15.28 -4.56 33.35
N TYR A 236 15.52 -3.26 33.56
CA TYR A 236 16.85 -2.72 33.81
C TYR A 236 17.18 -2.64 35.29
N THR A 237 18.43 -2.95 35.64
CA THR A 237 18.94 -2.78 36.99
C THR A 237 18.90 -1.31 37.39
N ASN A 238 18.28 -1.01 38.54
CA ASN A 238 18.07 0.36 39.04
C ASN A 238 17.36 1.31 38.06
N ASN A 239 16.60 0.78 37.10
CA ASN A 239 15.95 1.55 36.02
C ASN A 239 16.95 2.39 35.20
N LYS A 240 18.19 1.91 35.02
CA LYS A 240 19.20 2.58 34.22
C LYS A 240 19.57 1.75 32.99
N TYR A 241 19.46 2.36 31.82
CA TYR A 241 19.89 1.74 30.57
C TYR A 241 21.40 1.50 30.57
N SER A 242 21.81 0.33 30.06
CA SER A 242 23.17 0.06 29.59
C SER A 242 23.11 -0.81 28.35
N TYR A 243 24.05 -0.62 27.42
CA TYR A 243 24.09 -1.38 26.19
C TYR A 243 24.23 -2.90 26.43
N ASP A 244 25.11 -3.30 27.35
CA ASP A 244 25.37 -4.72 27.60
C ASP A 244 24.15 -5.43 28.20
N GLU A 245 23.44 -4.78 29.14
CA GLU A 245 22.20 -5.33 29.69
C GLU A 245 21.09 -5.35 28.64
N ALA A 246 20.96 -4.29 27.83
CA ALA A 246 20.01 -4.23 26.73
C ALA A 246 20.25 -5.37 25.73
N LEU A 247 21.50 -5.63 25.37
CA LEU A 247 21.90 -6.69 24.45
C LEU A 247 21.57 -8.07 25.04
N ALA A 248 21.79 -8.29 26.34
CA ALA A 248 21.39 -9.53 26.99
C ALA A 248 19.85 -9.72 27.02
N GLN A 249 19.10 -8.65 27.30
CA GLN A 249 17.63 -8.63 27.26
C GLN A 249 17.07 -8.74 25.84
N SER A 250 17.92 -8.59 24.82
CA SER A 250 17.52 -8.67 23.41
C SER A 250 17.36 -10.10 22.88
N ALA A 251 17.77 -11.13 23.61
CA ALA A 251 17.60 -12.51 23.15
C ALA A 251 16.12 -12.89 22.92
N ALA A 252 15.83 -13.71 21.91
CA ALA A 252 14.46 -14.10 21.54
C ALA A 252 13.68 -14.72 22.72
N ASN A 253 14.34 -15.59 23.50
CA ASN A 253 13.77 -16.22 24.69
C ASN A 253 13.55 -15.27 25.89
N LYS A 254 13.86 -13.98 25.76
CA LYS A 254 13.55 -12.93 26.74
C LYS A 254 12.34 -12.08 26.34
N ARG A 255 11.73 -12.38 25.19
CA ARG A 255 10.62 -11.60 24.62
C ARG A 255 9.41 -12.46 24.30
N GLU A 256 9.18 -13.45 25.13
CA GLU A 256 8.14 -14.44 24.94
C GLU A 256 6.89 -14.09 25.76
N PHE A 257 5.73 -14.36 25.18
CA PHE A 257 4.43 -14.27 25.85
C PHE A 257 3.62 -15.54 25.62
N GLU A 258 2.64 -15.80 26.48
CA GLU A 258 1.70 -16.91 26.28
C GLU A 258 0.47 -16.39 25.52
N ILE A 259 0.11 -17.09 24.44
CA ILE A 259 -1.11 -16.88 23.66
C ILE A 259 -1.97 -18.15 23.71
N CYS A 260 -3.29 -17.99 23.87
CA CYS A 260 -4.26 -19.08 23.80
C CYS A 260 -5.26 -18.81 22.67
N ALA A 261 -6.06 -19.82 22.31
CA ALA A 261 -7.06 -19.66 21.24
C ALA A 261 -8.13 -18.59 21.55
N GLU A 262 -8.39 -18.34 22.83
CA GLU A 262 -9.42 -17.40 23.29
C GLU A 262 -8.90 -15.99 23.60
N GLY A 263 -7.58 -15.82 23.77
CA GLY A 263 -6.99 -14.53 24.11
C GLY A 263 -5.58 -14.62 24.71
N SER A 264 -5.16 -13.51 25.33
CA SER A 264 -3.86 -13.38 25.98
C SER A 264 -3.75 -14.35 27.17
N GLY A 265 -2.69 -15.14 27.19
CA GLY A 265 -2.36 -16.04 28.30
C GLY A 265 -1.64 -15.33 29.45
N GLY A 266 -0.85 -16.10 30.20
CA GLY A 266 0.02 -15.60 31.27
C GLY A 266 -0.77 -14.85 32.34
N SER A 267 -0.34 -13.64 32.68
CA SER A 267 -1.00 -12.80 33.70
C SER A 267 -2.43 -12.37 33.33
N TYR A 268 -2.82 -12.47 32.06
CA TYR A 268 -4.15 -12.06 31.59
C TYR A 268 -5.16 -13.22 31.58
N LYS A 269 -4.67 -14.46 31.66
CA LYS A 269 -5.47 -15.68 31.49
C LYS A 269 -6.62 -15.77 32.49
N ALA A 270 -6.34 -15.60 33.78
CA ALA A 270 -7.36 -15.77 34.84
C ALA A 270 -8.53 -14.78 34.69
N ALA A 271 -8.26 -13.51 34.38
CA ALA A 271 -9.29 -12.51 34.13
C ALA A 271 -10.08 -12.82 32.84
N GLY A 272 -9.37 -13.30 31.81
CA GLY A 272 -9.96 -13.74 30.56
C GLY A 272 -10.91 -14.94 30.72
N GLU A 273 -10.49 -15.98 31.42
CA GLU A 273 -11.29 -17.17 31.72
C GLU A 273 -12.52 -16.82 32.57
N ALA A 274 -12.36 -15.95 33.57
CA ALA A 274 -13.48 -15.45 34.37
C ALA A 274 -14.51 -14.69 33.52
N LYS A 275 -14.05 -13.86 32.58
CA LYS A 275 -14.94 -13.13 31.65
C LYS A 275 -15.62 -14.08 30.65
N LEU A 276 -14.91 -15.10 30.17
CA LEU A 276 -15.42 -16.05 29.20
C LEU A 276 -16.33 -17.13 29.83
N GLY A 277 -16.18 -17.38 31.13
CA GLY A 277 -16.93 -18.41 31.86
C GLY A 277 -16.42 -19.84 31.62
N LYS A 278 -15.23 -20.02 31.03
CA LYS A 278 -14.59 -21.32 30.80
C LYS A 278 -13.07 -21.21 30.71
N PRO A 279 -12.32 -22.30 30.94
CA PRO A 279 -10.88 -22.33 30.77
C PRO A 279 -10.46 -22.04 29.32
N TYR A 280 -9.30 -21.40 29.17
CA TYR A 280 -8.66 -21.20 27.87
C TYR A 280 -8.03 -22.51 27.38
N THR A 281 -7.93 -22.66 26.07
CA THR A 281 -7.45 -23.87 25.40
C THR A 281 -6.31 -23.54 24.43
N ARG A 282 -5.53 -24.58 24.08
CA ARG A 282 -4.48 -24.51 23.05
C ARG A 282 -3.54 -23.32 23.28
N CYS A 283 -2.96 -23.26 24.47
CA CYS A 283 -2.01 -22.21 24.80
C CYS A 283 -0.61 -22.58 24.31
N ALA A 284 0.12 -21.59 23.83
CA ALA A 284 1.50 -21.72 23.37
C ALA A 284 2.31 -20.48 23.75
N THR A 285 3.62 -20.64 23.83
CA THR A 285 4.57 -19.56 23.98
C THR A 285 5.01 -19.06 22.61
N MET A 286 5.05 -17.74 22.43
CA MET A 286 5.41 -17.11 21.17
C MET A 286 6.29 -15.88 21.41
N VAL A 287 7.16 -15.58 20.47
CA VAL A 287 8.00 -14.38 20.48
C VAL A 287 7.18 -13.16 20.08
N ASP A 288 7.43 -12.03 20.75
CA ASP A 288 6.99 -10.69 20.33
C ASP A 288 8.23 -9.87 19.96
N ALA A 289 8.28 -9.42 18.70
CA ALA A 289 9.44 -8.70 18.18
C ALA A 289 9.40 -7.18 18.44
N SER A 290 8.45 -6.67 19.22
CA SER A 290 8.31 -5.23 19.50
C SER A 290 9.50 -4.67 20.31
N TYR A 291 9.88 -3.43 20.01
CA TYR A 291 10.90 -2.70 20.76
C TYR A 291 10.71 -1.17 20.66
N LEU A 292 11.26 -0.48 21.65
CA LEU A 292 11.40 0.97 21.69
C LEU A 292 12.89 1.31 21.61
N VAL A 293 13.26 2.32 20.83
CA VAL A 293 14.65 2.77 20.71
C VAL A 293 14.73 4.30 20.68
N GLU A 294 15.77 4.85 21.32
CA GLU A 294 16.16 6.26 21.21
C GLU A 294 17.47 6.39 20.42
N PRO A 295 17.40 6.46 19.08
CA PRO A 295 18.60 6.48 18.24
C PRO A 295 19.34 7.82 18.25
N VAL A 296 18.62 8.89 18.58
CA VAL A 296 19.16 10.24 18.83
C VAL A 296 18.34 10.88 19.96
N LYS A 297 18.94 11.84 20.66
CA LYS A 297 18.33 12.48 21.83
C LYS A 297 16.95 13.05 21.49
N GLY A 298 15.94 12.64 22.25
CA GLY A 298 14.57 13.15 22.16
C GLY A 298 13.69 12.45 21.13
N LEU A 299 14.23 11.62 20.23
CA LEU A 299 13.44 10.84 19.26
C LEU A 299 13.26 9.41 19.74
N TRP A 300 12.02 8.98 19.94
CA TRP A 300 11.65 7.60 20.23
C TRP A 300 10.99 6.96 19.03
N LEU A 301 11.52 5.81 18.61
CA LEU A 301 10.91 4.94 17.61
C LEU A 301 10.32 3.72 18.31
N LEU A 302 8.99 3.56 18.21
CA LEU A 302 8.25 2.44 18.78
C LEU A 302 7.86 1.49 17.65
N ALA A 303 8.64 0.42 17.49
CA ALA A 303 8.39 -0.66 16.55
C ALA A 303 7.47 -1.70 17.19
N ILE A 304 6.31 -1.93 16.58
CA ILE A 304 5.27 -2.78 17.16
C ILE A 304 5.07 -4.01 16.26
N ASP A 305 5.29 -5.19 16.84
CA ASP A 305 4.92 -6.47 16.25
C ASP A 305 3.42 -6.72 16.45
N ALA A 306 2.64 -6.26 15.46
CA ALA A 306 1.20 -6.44 15.42
C ALA A 306 0.76 -7.75 14.73
N ASN A 307 1.69 -8.66 14.40
CA ASN A 307 1.32 -10.00 13.96
C ASN A 307 0.71 -10.78 15.13
N VAL A 308 -0.37 -11.51 14.86
CA VAL A 308 -0.99 -12.39 15.85
C VAL A 308 -1.32 -13.72 15.19
N PHE A 309 -0.60 -14.76 15.61
CA PHE A 309 -0.82 -16.13 15.19
C PHE A 309 -1.64 -16.85 16.25
N VAL A 310 -2.95 -16.98 16.02
CA VAL A 310 -3.86 -17.59 17.01
C VAL A 310 -3.76 -19.12 16.90
N PRO A 311 -3.56 -19.87 18.01
CA PRO A 311 -3.62 -21.33 17.99
C PRO A 311 -4.94 -21.84 17.41
N SER A 312 -4.87 -22.56 16.29
CA SER A 312 -6.01 -22.99 15.50
C SER A 312 -6.55 -24.36 15.97
N ALA A 313 -7.57 -24.89 15.29
CA ALA A 313 -8.05 -26.26 15.53
C ALA A 313 -6.99 -27.34 15.21
N ARG A 314 -5.95 -26.99 14.44
CA ARG A 314 -4.84 -27.87 14.05
C ARG A 314 -3.67 -27.83 15.05
N PHE A 315 -3.76 -27.01 16.09
CA PHE A 315 -2.73 -26.92 17.12
C PHE A 315 -2.56 -28.25 17.85
N ASP A 316 -1.32 -28.73 17.92
CA ASP A 316 -0.94 -29.96 18.61
C ASP A 316 -0.07 -29.61 19.83
N PRO A 317 -0.57 -29.78 21.07
CA PRO A 317 0.22 -29.52 22.27
C PRO A 317 1.49 -30.36 22.40
N SER A 318 1.56 -31.51 21.72
CA SER A 318 2.78 -32.34 21.69
C SER A 318 3.83 -31.83 20.69
N ASN A 319 3.41 -30.96 19.75
CA ASN A 319 4.28 -30.28 18.80
C ASN A 319 3.88 -28.81 18.64
N PRO A 320 4.06 -27.99 19.69
CA PRO A 320 3.57 -26.60 19.72
C PRO A 320 4.32 -25.69 18.74
N LYS A 321 5.47 -26.12 18.21
CA LYS A 321 6.24 -25.36 17.21
C LYS A 321 5.86 -25.69 15.75
N LYS A 322 4.83 -26.51 15.53
CA LYS A 322 4.34 -26.79 14.18
C LYS A 322 3.66 -25.55 13.60
N PHE A 323 4.24 -24.96 12.55
CA PHE A 323 3.74 -23.76 11.88
C PHE A 323 2.23 -23.86 11.54
N SER A 324 1.80 -25.00 10.98
CA SER A 324 0.40 -25.23 10.59
C SER A 324 -0.61 -25.29 11.74
N GLY A 325 -0.12 -25.24 12.99
CA GLY A 325 -0.94 -25.22 14.21
C GLY A 325 -1.65 -23.89 14.43
N TYR A 326 -1.32 -22.84 13.67
CA TYR A 326 -1.78 -21.48 13.89
C TYR A 326 -2.63 -20.96 12.72
N ASP A 327 -3.43 -19.93 13.00
CA ASP A 327 -4.08 -19.11 11.97
C ASP A 327 -3.12 -18.00 11.52
N GLY A 328 -3.04 -17.76 10.21
CA GLY A 328 -2.16 -16.75 9.64
C GLY A 328 -2.50 -15.32 10.08
N ALA A 329 -1.48 -14.47 10.23
CA ALA A 329 -1.62 -13.13 10.81
C ALA A 329 -2.30 -12.10 9.89
N GLY A 330 -2.43 -12.37 8.58
CA GLY A 330 -2.83 -11.39 7.57
C GLY A 330 -4.22 -10.74 7.73
N ASN A 331 -5.13 -11.31 8.52
CA ASN A 331 -6.42 -10.67 8.86
C ASN A 331 -6.55 -10.33 10.36
N ALA A 332 -5.54 -10.64 11.16
CA ALA A 332 -5.61 -10.54 12.61
C ALA A 332 -5.34 -9.10 13.07
N GLY A 333 -4.15 -8.57 12.75
CA GLY A 333 -3.70 -7.21 13.02
C GLY A 333 -4.12 -6.65 14.40
N TRP A 334 -4.42 -5.35 14.43
CA TRP A 334 -4.80 -4.66 15.67
C TRP A 334 -6.08 -5.19 16.32
N ASN A 335 -7.03 -5.74 15.55
CA ASN A 335 -8.23 -6.39 16.10
C ASN A 335 -7.85 -7.50 17.07
N LYS A 336 -6.83 -8.30 16.73
CA LYS A 336 -6.35 -9.39 17.59
C LYS A 336 -5.29 -8.95 18.59
N VAL A 337 -4.50 -7.92 18.34
CA VAL A 337 -3.57 -7.35 19.34
C VAL A 337 -4.31 -7.00 20.64
N LEU A 338 -5.47 -6.35 20.54
CA LEU A 338 -6.26 -5.92 21.70
C LEU A 338 -6.82 -7.07 22.56
N THR A 339 -6.80 -8.30 22.05
CA THR A 339 -7.34 -9.48 22.73
C THR A 339 -6.27 -10.53 23.06
N HIS A 340 -5.23 -10.66 22.23
CA HIS A 340 -4.22 -11.72 22.29
C HIS A 340 -2.80 -11.23 22.61
N LYS A 341 -2.57 -9.91 22.63
CA LYS A 341 -1.30 -9.29 23.05
C LYS A 341 -1.53 -8.17 24.07
N MET A 342 -2.27 -8.45 25.16
CA MET A 342 -2.58 -7.43 26.17
C MET A 342 -1.35 -6.85 26.87
N HIS A 343 -0.24 -7.61 26.98
CA HIS A 343 1.06 -7.10 27.45
C HIS A 343 1.57 -5.94 26.60
N LEU A 344 1.36 -6.03 25.28
CA LEU A 344 1.78 -5.03 24.32
C LEU A 344 0.94 -3.76 24.47
N VAL A 345 -0.37 -3.89 24.66
CA VAL A 345 -1.28 -2.76 24.93
C VAL A 345 -0.88 -2.00 26.20
N ASP A 346 -0.61 -2.72 27.28
CA ASP A 346 -0.17 -2.13 28.55
C ASP A 346 1.21 -1.45 28.43
N TRP A 347 2.12 -2.07 27.69
CA TRP A 347 3.45 -1.49 27.45
C TRP A 347 3.37 -0.23 26.59
N ILE A 348 2.57 -0.20 25.51
CA ILE A 348 2.36 1.01 24.70
C ILE A 348 1.83 2.15 25.59
N LYS A 349 0.87 1.86 26.49
CA LYS A 349 0.36 2.84 27.45
C LYS A 349 1.45 3.40 28.38
N SER A 350 2.39 2.57 28.80
CA SER A 350 3.57 3.00 29.56
C SER A 350 4.50 3.88 28.72
N VAL A 351 4.81 3.46 27.49
CA VAL A 351 5.68 4.20 26.56
C VAL A 351 5.11 5.57 26.25
N THR A 352 3.82 5.69 25.92
CA THR A 352 3.17 6.96 25.59
C THR A 352 3.16 7.91 26.78
N ALA A 353 2.89 7.41 27.99
CA ALA A 353 2.94 8.20 29.22
C ALA A 353 4.35 8.73 29.52
N ARG A 354 5.39 7.88 29.37
CA ARG A 354 6.78 8.28 29.55
C ARG A 354 7.26 9.26 28.50
N ALA A 355 6.93 9.01 27.23
CA ALA A 355 7.27 9.92 26.13
C ALA A 355 6.73 11.34 26.40
N LYS A 356 5.48 11.43 26.89
CA LYS A 356 4.90 12.72 27.29
C LYS A 356 5.64 13.35 28.48
N LEU A 357 5.92 12.57 29.53
CA LEU A 357 6.59 13.05 30.74
C LEU A 357 8.02 13.56 30.45
N GLU A 358 8.73 12.87 29.57
CA GLU A 358 10.13 13.14 29.21
C GLU A 358 10.27 14.08 28.00
N GLY A 359 9.16 14.54 27.41
CA GLY A 359 9.18 15.43 26.25
C GLY A 359 9.77 14.79 24.99
N LYS A 360 9.53 13.48 24.79
CA LYS A 360 10.02 12.72 23.64
C LYS A 360 9.08 12.87 22.43
N GLN A 361 9.68 12.95 21.25
CA GLN A 361 9.03 12.78 19.97
C GLN A 361 8.83 11.28 19.72
N LEU A 362 7.61 10.78 19.87
CA LEU A 362 7.30 9.36 19.72
C LEU A 362 6.73 9.05 18.34
N MET A 363 7.49 8.33 17.51
CA MET A 363 7.04 7.78 16.23
C MET A 363 6.71 6.30 16.40
N ALA A 364 5.42 5.95 16.38
CA ALA A 364 4.97 4.57 16.47
C ALA A 364 4.61 4.02 15.08
N TYR A 365 5.00 2.78 14.82
CA TYR A 365 4.70 2.10 13.58
C TYR A 365 4.57 0.59 13.77
N SER A 366 3.71 0.02 12.95
CA SER A 366 3.44 -1.42 12.87
C SER A 366 2.99 -1.74 11.46
N HIS A 367 2.88 -3.02 11.12
CA HIS A 367 2.45 -3.40 9.80
C HIS A 367 0.98 -3.06 9.49
N TYR A 368 0.07 -3.26 10.45
CA TYR A 368 -1.37 -3.17 10.19
C TYR A 368 -1.93 -1.78 10.44
N PRO A 369 -2.93 -1.33 9.66
CA PRO A 369 -3.68 -0.11 9.98
C PRO A 369 -4.38 -0.23 11.34
N THR A 370 -4.53 0.89 12.05
CA THR A 370 -5.22 0.94 13.36
C THR A 370 -6.71 1.29 13.26
N MET A 371 -7.18 1.68 12.07
CA MET A 371 -8.55 2.11 11.79
C MET A 371 -8.90 1.93 10.31
N ASP A 372 -10.12 2.30 9.92
CA ASP A 372 -10.59 2.30 8.54
C ASP A 372 -9.63 3.03 7.59
N PHE A 373 -9.26 2.36 6.49
CA PHE A 373 -8.35 2.86 5.46
C PHE A 373 -9.04 3.13 4.12
N TYR A 374 -10.37 3.07 4.07
CA TYR A 374 -11.22 3.37 2.91
C TYR A 374 -11.92 4.72 3.04
N ALA A 375 -11.38 5.66 3.82
CA ALA A 375 -11.99 6.96 4.08
C ALA A 375 -13.46 6.83 4.56
N ASN A 376 -13.71 5.85 5.42
CA ASN A 376 -15.02 5.51 5.97
C ASN A 376 -16.05 5.06 4.91
N GLN A 377 -15.60 4.59 3.74
CA GLN A 377 -16.46 4.02 2.68
C GLN A 377 -16.68 2.51 2.80
N THR A 378 -16.11 1.83 3.81
CA THR A 378 -16.15 0.36 3.94
C THR A 378 -17.55 -0.22 3.83
N GLU A 379 -18.54 0.32 4.53
CA GLU A 379 -19.92 -0.21 4.49
C GLU A 379 -20.59 0.02 3.13
N ALA A 380 -20.32 1.15 2.48
CA ALA A 380 -20.81 1.40 1.13
C ALA A 380 -20.18 0.43 0.12
N MET A 381 -18.89 0.13 0.26
CA MET A 381 -18.19 -0.85 -0.59
C MET A 381 -18.75 -2.26 -0.39
N LYS A 382 -18.98 -2.70 0.86
CA LYS A 382 -19.62 -3.99 1.16
C LYS A 382 -21.02 -4.11 0.56
N ALA A 383 -21.78 -3.01 0.50
CA ALA A 383 -23.13 -2.99 -0.05
C ALA A 383 -23.15 -3.02 -1.60
N ALA A 384 -22.13 -2.45 -2.25
CA ALA A 384 -22.10 -2.28 -3.71
C ALA A 384 -21.42 -3.43 -4.47
N PHE A 385 -20.44 -4.09 -3.85
CA PHE A 385 -19.57 -5.06 -4.51
C PHE A 385 -19.78 -6.50 -4.01
N LYS A 386 -19.10 -7.47 -4.64
CA LYS A 386 -19.18 -8.89 -4.24
C LYS A 386 -18.71 -9.09 -2.79
N PRO A 387 -19.24 -10.10 -2.08
CA PRO A 387 -18.72 -10.47 -0.76
C PRO A 387 -17.20 -10.72 -0.79
N GLY A 388 -16.48 -10.15 0.17
CA GLY A 388 -15.01 -10.27 0.25
C GLY A 388 -14.23 -9.34 -0.71
N ALA A 389 -14.91 -8.54 -1.54
CA ALA A 389 -14.27 -7.57 -2.39
C ALA A 389 -13.41 -6.58 -1.59
N PHE A 390 -12.31 -6.11 -2.20
CA PHE A 390 -11.40 -5.15 -1.58
C PHE A 390 -10.85 -5.60 -0.21
N GLN A 391 -10.82 -6.90 0.06
CA GLN A 391 -10.26 -7.45 1.30
C GLN A 391 -10.82 -6.77 2.58
N THR A 392 -12.12 -6.41 2.59
CA THR A 392 -12.73 -5.66 3.70
C THR A 392 -12.65 -6.37 5.06
N ALA A 393 -12.34 -7.66 5.09
CA ALA A 393 -12.07 -8.43 6.31
C ALA A 393 -10.82 -7.93 7.07
N ARG A 394 -9.93 -7.19 6.41
CA ARG A 394 -8.72 -6.60 7.01
C ARG A 394 -8.96 -5.22 7.64
N VAL A 395 -10.15 -4.63 7.44
CA VAL A 395 -10.50 -3.33 8.02
C VAL A 395 -10.61 -3.47 9.54
N PRO A 396 -9.85 -2.67 10.33
CA PRO A 396 -9.99 -2.68 11.78
C PRO A 396 -11.39 -2.26 12.21
N ASP A 397 -11.92 -2.91 13.25
CA ASP A 397 -13.21 -2.54 13.83
C ASP A 397 -13.14 -1.14 14.46
N ALA A 398 -14.29 -0.46 14.58
CA ALA A 398 -14.35 0.83 15.27
C ALA A 398 -13.85 0.74 16.74
N ALA A 399 -14.11 -0.40 17.40
CA ALA A 399 -13.60 -0.68 18.75
C ALA A 399 -12.06 -0.79 18.79
N THR A 400 -11.43 -1.17 17.67
CA THR A 400 -9.97 -1.26 17.56
C THR A 400 -9.33 0.13 17.54
N ALA A 401 -9.87 1.05 16.74
CA ALA A 401 -9.42 2.44 16.75
C ALA A 401 -9.54 3.07 18.15
N ALA A 402 -10.67 2.82 18.83
CA ALA A 402 -10.89 3.26 20.21
C ALA A 402 -9.88 2.64 21.20
N GLY A 403 -9.63 1.33 21.10
CA GLY A 403 -8.67 0.62 21.95
C GLY A 403 -7.23 1.11 21.78
N VAL A 404 -6.81 1.39 20.54
CA VAL A 404 -5.48 1.95 20.24
C VAL A 404 -5.39 3.38 20.79
N ALA A 405 -6.40 4.22 20.55
CA ALA A 405 -6.43 5.60 21.05
C ALA A 405 -6.38 5.65 22.60
N ALA A 406 -7.02 4.68 23.28
CA ALA A 406 -7.01 4.57 24.73
C ALA A 406 -5.63 4.24 25.34
N THR A 407 -4.66 3.79 24.53
CA THR A 407 -3.26 3.66 24.96
C THR A 407 -2.55 5.02 25.12
N GLY A 408 -3.19 6.12 24.68
CA GLY A 408 -2.58 7.44 24.63
C GLY A 408 -1.68 7.67 23.40
N LEU A 409 -1.62 6.70 22.49
CA LEU A 409 -0.93 6.88 21.22
C LEU A 409 -1.68 7.92 20.37
N ARG A 410 -0.96 8.94 19.88
CA ARG A 410 -1.57 10.08 19.17
C ARG A 410 -1.51 9.95 17.65
N TRP A 411 -0.56 9.19 17.12
CA TRP A 411 -0.47 8.87 15.70
C TRP A 411 0.34 7.59 15.47
N HIS A 412 0.15 6.97 14.32
CA HIS A 412 0.72 5.69 13.94
C HIS A 412 0.98 5.63 12.42
N VAL A 413 2.07 4.98 12.00
CA VAL A 413 2.31 4.62 10.59
C VAL A 413 2.04 3.14 10.36
N GLY A 414 1.07 2.82 9.50
CA GLY A 414 0.76 1.46 9.06
C GLY A 414 1.16 1.19 7.60
N GLY A 415 1.24 -0.08 7.22
CA GLY A 415 1.46 -0.62 5.87
C GLY A 415 0.37 -1.62 5.49
N HIS A 416 0.73 -2.83 5.06
CA HIS A 416 -0.13 -4.01 4.86
C HIS A 416 -1.10 -3.94 3.68
N MET A 417 -1.88 -2.86 3.59
CA MET A 417 -2.83 -2.67 2.50
C MET A 417 -2.17 -2.15 1.23
N HIS A 418 -0.92 -1.67 1.32
CA HIS A 418 -0.18 -0.98 0.25
C HIS A 418 -0.79 0.38 -0.12
N PHE A 419 -1.56 0.99 0.79
CA PHE A 419 -2.34 2.18 0.51
C PHE A 419 -1.59 3.47 0.86
N ASN A 420 -1.78 4.51 0.06
CA ASN A 420 -1.48 5.89 0.43
C ASN A 420 -2.76 6.56 0.94
N GLY A 421 -2.88 6.73 2.26
CA GLY A 421 -4.05 7.35 2.85
C GLY A 421 -3.80 7.81 4.28
N THR A 422 -4.73 8.61 4.80
CA THR A 422 -4.72 9.06 6.19
C THR A 422 -6.15 9.02 6.71
N ASN A 423 -6.33 8.64 7.96
CA ASN A 423 -7.60 8.76 8.67
C ASN A 423 -7.36 9.15 10.13
N ASP A 424 -8.38 9.69 10.78
CA ASP A 424 -8.31 10.10 12.17
C ASP A 424 -9.51 9.63 13.00
N TYR A 425 -9.27 9.47 14.30
CA TYR A 425 -10.25 9.06 15.28
C TYR A 425 -10.17 9.97 16.50
N ALA A 426 -11.33 10.40 17.00
CA ALA A 426 -11.45 11.11 18.26
C ALA A 426 -12.59 10.50 19.07
N ASP A 427 -12.39 10.38 20.39
CA ASP A 427 -13.43 9.91 21.31
C ASP A 427 -13.90 11.01 22.28
N ALA A 428 -14.98 10.71 23.01
CA ALA A 428 -15.55 11.61 24.03
C ALA A 428 -14.63 11.83 25.25
N ASN A 429 -13.66 10.94 25.48
CA ASN A 429 -12.66 11.08 26.54
C ASN A 429 -11.53 12.05 26.14
N GLY A 430 -11.56 12.54 24.90
CA GLY A 430 -10.59 13.47 24.37
C GLY A 430 -9.33 12.79 23.84
N ASN A 431 -9.32 11.48 23.62
CA ASN A 431 -8.25 10.83 22.86
C ASN A 431 -8.34 11.24 21.40
N TYR A 432 -7.19 11.36 20.73
CA TYR A 432 -7.07 11.63 19.31
C TYR A 432 -5.96 10.77 18.73
N LEU A 433 -6.27 10.02 17.68
CA LEU A 433 -5.36 9.12 16.99
C LEU A 433 -5.42 9.39 15.49
N VAL A 434 -4.26 9.54 14.85
CA VAL A 434 -4.13 9.58 13.39
C VAL A 434 -3.42 8.34 12.88
N ASN A 435 -4.01 7.64 11.91
CA ASN A 435 -3.31 6.58 11.19
C ASN A 435 -2.85 7.10 9.82
N VAL A 436 -1.54 7.12 9.60
CA VAL A 436 -0.92 7.39 8.31
C VAL A 436 -0.64 6.05 7.65
N GLN A 437 -1.32 5.75 6.55
CA GLN A 437 -0.96 4.61 5.72
C GLN A 437 0.19 4.98 4.80
N SER A 438 1.29 4.26 4.98
CA SER A 438 2.43 4.26 4.09
C SER A 438 2.11 3.37 2.88
N PRO A 439 2.27 3.89 1.65
CA PRO A 439 2.17 3.06 0.46
C PRO A 439 3.36 2.11 0.34
N SER A 440 3.17 1.06 -0.47
CA SER A 440 4.24 0.13 -0.84
C SER A 440 5.09 0.68 -1.97
N LEU A 441 6.36 0.27 -2.02
CA LEU A 441 7.24 0.50 -3.17
C LEU A 441 6.92 -0.41 -4.38
N ALA A 442 6.10 -1.44 -4.16
CA ALA A 442 5.82 -2.52 -5.12
C ALA A 442 4.43 -2.40 -5.80
N VAL A 443 3.74 -1.27 -5.68
CA VAL A 443 2.40 -1.06 -6.28
C VAL A 443 2.27 0.28 -6.98
N TYR A 444 1.13 0.52 -7.65
CA TYR A 444 0.81 1.86 -8.17
C TYR A 444 0.75 2.91 -7.07
N GLY A 445 1.30 4.09 -7.36
CA GLY A 445 1.52 5.10 -6.34
C GLY A 445 2.75 4.80 -5.47
N ALA A 446 3.70 4.00 -6.00
CA ALA A 446 4.95 3.66 -5.34
C ALA A 446 5.60 4.90 -4.73
N ALA A 447 5.73 4.89 -3.41
CA ALA A 447 6.21 6.04 -2.65
C ALA A 447 6.72 5.59 -1.29
N TYR A 448 7.49 6.46 -0.64
CA TYR A 448 7.81 6.34 0.79
C TYR A 448 7.39 7.62 1.53
N LYS A 449 7.29 7.58 2.85
CA LYS A 449 6.96 8.76 3.67
C LYS A 449 8.23 9.33 4.31
N ILE A 450 8.30 10.65 4.41
CA ILE A 450 9.23 11.36 5.29
C ILE A 450 8.40 11.98 6.39
N ILE A 451 8.78 11.73 7.65
CA ILE A 451 8.06 12.26 8.81
C ILE A 451 9.05 12.94 9.75
N SER A 452 8.67 14.12 10.23
CA SER A 452 9.44 14.90 11.22
C SER A 452 8.50 15.70 12.11
N TYR A 453 8.90 15.95 13.36
CA TYR A 453 8.19 16.88 14.24
C TYR A 453 8.67 18.31 14.01
N LYS A 454 7.75 19.27 13.82
CA LYS A 454 8.09 20.71 13.85
C LYS A 454 8.28 21.21 15.28
N ASP A 455 7.51 20.63 16.20
CA ASP A 455 7.55 20.79 17.66
C ASP A 455 6.87 19.56 18.28
N LEU A 456 6.70 19.48 19.60
CA LEU A 456 6.12 18.29 20.27
C LEU A 456 4.63 18.01 19.95
N ASP A 457 3.93 18.97 19.34
CA ASP A 457 2.50 18.89 19.03
C ASP A 457 2.19 18.95 17.53
N THR A 458 3.18 19.23 16.68
CA THR A 458 3.02 19.34 15.23
C THR A 458 3.90 18.35 14.48
N VAL A 459 3.30 17.37 13.82
CA VAL A 459 4.00 16.40 12.94
C VAL A 459 3.83 16.83 11.49
N GLU A 460 4.91 16.85 10.70
CA GLU A 460 4.85 17.00 9.25
C GLU A 460 5.06 15.64 8.59
N VAL A 461 4.19 15.34 7.62
CA VAL A 461 4.25 14.12 6.80
C VAL A 461 4.34 14.53 5.34
N GLN A 462 5.29 13.95 4.63
CA GLN A 462 5.47 14.13 3.20
C GLN A 462 5.57 12.78 2.50
N THR A 463 4.81 12.61 1.42
CA THR A 463 4.90 11.47 0.52
C THR A 463 5.85 11.77 -0.62
N VAL A 464 6.78 10.87 -0.87
CA VAL A 464 7.77 10.98 -1.93
C VAL A 464 7.50 9.89 -2.95
N ALA A 465 6.91 10.26 -4.09
CA ALA A 465 6.60 9.33 -5.17
C ALA A 465 7.88 8.89 -5.92
N LEU A 466 8.02 7.59 -6.13
CA LEU A 466 9.06 6.99 -6.96
C LEU A 466 8.58 6.85 -8.39
N ASN A 467 8.67 7.91 -9.18
CA ASN A 467 8.35 7.83 -10.61
C ASN A 467 9.54 7.36 -11.45
N SER A 468 10.76 7.69 -11.04
CA SER A 468 12.00 7.36 -11.74
C SER A 468 12.84 6.40 -10.92
N VAL A 469 12.98 5.16 -11.41
CA VAL A 469 13.80 4.12 -10.78
C VAL A 469 14.82 3.67 -11.82
N ALA A 470 16.11 3.75 -11.49
CA ALA A 470 17.14 3.26 -12.39
C ALA A 470 16.98 1.75 -12.59
N ARG A 471 17.16 1.29 -13.83
CA ARG A 471 17.14 -0.14 -14.20
C ARG A 471 15.79 -0.85 -13.97
N PHE A 472 14.69 -0.12 -13.76
CA PHE A 472 13.36 -0.73 -13.57
C PHE A 472 12.94 -1.63 -14.75
N ASN A 473 13.44 -1.36 -15.95
CA ASN A 473 13.15 -2.09 -17.18
C ASN A 473 14.17 -3.19 -17.51
N GLU A 474 15.12 -3.48 -16.61
CA GLU A 474 16.19 -4.44 -16.85
C GLU A 474 15.68 -5.86 -17.15
N LEU A 475 14.54 -6.23 -16.57
CA LEU A 475 13.96 -7.57 -16.68
C LEU A 475 13.02 -7.73 -17.88
N PHE A 476 12.69 -6.65 -18.59
CA PHE A 476 11.76 -6.67 -19.73
C PHE A 476 12.13 -7.66 -20.84
N PRO A 477 13.42 -7.85 -21.20
CA PRO A 477 13.78 -8.85 -22.20
C PRO A 477 13.35 -10.28 -21.82
N TYR A 478 13.29 -10.63 -20.53
CA TYR A 478 12.86 -11.96 -20.09
C TYR A 478 11.34 -12.10 -20.11
N TYR A 479 10.61 -11.05 -19.72
CA TYR A 479 9.14 -11.02 -19.84
C TYR A 479 8.69 -11.07 -21.31
N GLN A 480 9.46 -10.52 -22.24
CA GLN A 480 9.17 -10.64 -23.67
C GLN A 480 9.18 -12.12 -24.10
N VAL A 481 10.10 -12.94 -23.59
CA VAL A 481 10.15 -14.39 -23.89
C VAL A 481 8.90 -15.10 -23.38
N GLU A 482 8.44 -14.78 -22.16
CA GLU A 482 7.16 -15.27 -21.64
C GLU A 482 5.99 -14.86 -22.54
N ASN A 483 5.92 -13.58 -22.92
CA ASN A 483 4.86 -13.06 -23.77
C ASN A 483 4.80 -13.78 -25.13
N ASP A 484 5.96 -14.00 -25.74
CA ASP A 484 6.10 -14.70 -27.03
C ASP A 484 5.68 -16.17 -26.91
N TYR A 485 6.11 -16.85 -25.83
CA TYR A 485 5.68 -18.21 -25.51
C TYR A 485 4.14 -18.32 -25.39
N LEU A 486 3.53 -17.46 -24.56
CA LEU A 486 2.08 -17.48 -24.32
C LEU A 486 1.27 -17.16 -25.59
N LYS A 487 1.77 -16.25 -26.44
CA LYS A 487 1.15 -15.93 -27.74
C LYS A 487 1.23 -17.08 -28.73
N ALA A 488 2.35 -17.81 -28.76
CA ALA A 488 2.54 -18.94 -29.66
C ALA A 488 1.79 -20.20 -29.19
N SER A 489 1.56 -20.36 -27.88
CA SER A 489 0.88 -21.53 -27.32
C SER A 489 -0.60 -21.59 -27.68
N THR A 490 -1.09 -22.79 -28.02
CA THR A 490 -2.51 -23.11 -28.22
C THR A 490 -3.14 -23.81 -27.02
N LEU A 491 -2.37 -24.05 -25.95
CA LEU A 491 -2.89 -24.71 -24.75
C LEU A 491 -3.85 -23.77 -24.01
N PRO A 492 -5.07 -24.21 -23.63
CA PRO A 492 -6.03 -23.35 -22.94
C PRO A 492 -5.50 -22.68 -21.67
N ALA A 493 -4.67 -23.40 -20.90
CA ALA A 493 -4.03 -22.87 -19.70
C ALA A 493 -3.06 -21.71 -19.97
N ASP A 494 -2.34 -21.73 -21.09
CA ASP A 494 -1.44 -20.65 -21.49
C ASP A 494 -2.21 -19.48 -22.10
N VAL A 495 -3.24 -19.77 -22.91
CA VAL A 495 -4.12 -18.75 -23.49
C VAL A 495 -4.78 -17.90 -22.39
N ALA A 496 -5.20 -18.53 -21.29
CA ALA A 496 -5.78 -17.84 -20.14
C ALA A 496 -4.81 -16.91 -19.41
N LYS A 497 -3.49 -17.05 -19.63
CA LYS A 497 -2.44 -16.27 -18.99
C LYS A 497 -1.89 -15.13 -19.86
N ARG A 498 -2.42 -14.94 -21.07
CA ARG A 498 -1.95 -13.90 -21.98
C ARG A 498 -2.18 -12.50 -21.40
N TRP A 499 -1.19 -11.63 -21.57
CA TRP A 499 -1.18 -10.26 -21.06
C TRP A 499 -0.67 -9.26 -22.11
N ASP A 500 -0.98 -7.98 -21.92
CA ASP A 500 -0.66 -6.92 -22.89
C ASP A 500 0.83 -6.55 -22.87
N ARG A 501 1.52 -6.74 -24.01
CA ARG A 501 2.93 -6.42 -24.21
C ARG A 501 3.25 -4.94 -24.00
N ALA A 502 2.28 -4.03 -24.16
CA ALA A 502 2.48 -2.59 -24.08
C ALA A 502 3.11 -2.13 -22.75
N ILE A 503 2.96 -2.89 -21.66
CA ILE A 503 3.63 -2.61 -20.39
C ILE A 503 5.17 -2.60 -20.50
N LEU A 504 5.74 -3.37 -21.43
CA LEU A 504 7.19 -3.41 -21.69
C LEU A 504 7.71 -2.19 -22.47
N ASP A 505 6.81 -1.33 -22.97
CA ASP A 505 7.18 -0.10 -23.69
C ASP A 505 7.14 1.14 -22.77
N THR A 506 6.89 0.94 -21.46
CA THR A 506 6.84 2.02 -20.45
C THR A 506 8.22 2.65 -20.21
N ARG A 507 8.24 3.96 -19.93
CA ARG A 507 9.47 4.77 -19.91
C ARG A 507 9.91 5.19 -18.51
N SER A 508 9.07 4.97 -17.52
CA SER A 508 9.34 5.29 -16.13
C SER A 508 8.67 4.27 -15.21
N TYR A 509 9.11 4.19 -13.97
CA TYR A 509 8.50 3.31 -12.98
C TYR A 509 7.07 3.73 -12.64
N GLY A 510 6.77 5.04 -12.68
CA GLY A 510 5.41 5.55 -12.58
C GLY A 510 4.50 5.02 -13.70
N GLU A 511 4.96 5.07 -14.95
CA GLU A 511 4.21 4.49 -16.09
C GLU A 511 4.07 2.97 -15.97
N TYR A 512 5.13 2.27 -15.55
CA TYR A 512 5.13 0.82 -15.37
C TYR A 512 4.09 0.39 -14.33
N THR A 513 4.15 0.97 -13.12
CA THR A 513 3.20 0.65 -12.04
C THR A 513 1.77 1.06 -12.40
N ARG A 514 1.57 2.16 -13.14
CA ARG A 514 0.26 2.58 -13.66
C ARG A 514 -0.35 1.56 -14.62
N ASN A 515 0.45 1.04 -15.56
CA ASN A 515 0.00 0.00 -16.51
C ASN A 515 -0.22 -1.34 -15.79
N TYR A 516 0.72 -1.76 -14.93
CA TYR A 516 0.59 -2.97 -14.12
C TYR A 516 -0.72 -2.99 -13.37
N PHE A 517 -1.08 -1.87 -12.70
CA PHE A 517 -2.26 -1.83 -11.87
C PHE A 517 -3.57 -1.79 -12.68
N GLY A 518 -3.54 -1.20 -13.88
CA GLY A 518 -4.66 -1.30 -14.81
C GLY A 518 -4.86 -2.75 -15.29
N GLU A 519 -3.78 -3.47 -15.57
CA GLU A 519 -3.83 -4.90 -15.93
C GLU A 519 -4.25 -5.78 -14.74
N LEU A 520 -3.79 -5.52 -13.52
CA LEU A 520 -4.27 -6.17 -12.30
C LEU A 520 -5.78 -6.01 -12.13
N SER A 521 -6.26 -4.79 -12.39
CA SER A 521 -7.69 -4.54 -12.36
C SER A 521 -8.43 -5.39 -13.39
N ARG A 522 -7.97 -5.37 -14.66
CA ARG A 522 -8.57 -6.11 -15.78
C ARG A 522 -8.54 -7.63 -15.60
N LEU A 523 -7.40 -8.17 -15.16
CA LEU A 523 -7.14 -9.62 -15.09
C LEU A 523 -7.69 -10.26 -13.81
N ARG A 524 -7.94 -9.47 -12.76
CA ARG A 524 -8.33 -10.01 -11.46
C ARG A 524 -9.48 -9.24 -10.80
N PHE A 525 -9.30 -7.97 -10.48
CA PHE A 525 -10.29 -7.25 -9.65
C PHE A 525 -11.66 -7.14 -10.30
N MET A 526 -11.73 -6.99 -11.63
CA MET A 526 -13.01 -6.96 -12.32
C MET A 526 -13.81 -8.26 -12.14
N ASP A 527 -13.16 -9.41 -12.04
CA ASP A 527 -13.81 -10.69 -11.78
C ASP A 527 -14.06 -10.94 -10.29
N GLU A 528 -13.11 -10.60 -9.42
CA GLU A 528 -13.21 -10.83 -7.98
C GLU A 528 -14.22 -9.89 -7.31
N TYR A 529 -14.24 -8.61 -7.68
CA TYR A 529 -14.93 -7.57 -6.89
C TYR A 529 -16.29 -7.15 -7.47
N TRP A 530 -16.44 -7.16 -8.80
CA TRP A 530 -17.61 -6.54 -9.45
C TRP A 530 -18.70 -7.57 -9.76
N PRO A 531 -19.98 -7.29 -9.43
CA PRO A 531 -21.14 -8.01 -9.97
C PRO A 531 -21.13 -8.03 -11.50
N CYS A 532 -21.72 -9.05 -12.12
CA CYS A 532 -21.62 -9.31 -13.57
C CYS A 532 -21.99 -8.08 -14.41
N GLU A 533 -23.17 -7.51 -14.15
CA GLU A 533 -23.72 -6.36 -14.85
C GLU A 533 -22.89 -5.08 -14.61
N MET A 534 -22.32 -4.93 -13.42
CA MET A 534 -21.48 -3.79 -13.09
C MET A 534 -20.12 -3.91 -13.77
N LYS A 535 -19.56 -5.13 -13.85
CA LYS A 535 -18.35 -5.44 -14.63
C LYS A 535 -18.58 -5.12 -16.10
N GLU A 536 -19.68 -5.59 -16.69
CA GLU A 536 -20.01 -5.33 -18.08
C GLU A 536 -20.08 -3.81 -18.35
N ALA A 537 -20.79 -3.07 -17.50
CA ALA A 537 -20.89 -1.61 -17.64
C ALA A 537 -19.52 -0.91 -17.49
N ALA A 538 -18.73 -1.28 -16.49
CA ALA A 538 -17.43 -0.66 -16.23
C ALA A 538 -16.39 -0.96 -17.34
N MET A 539 -16.48 -2.12 -17.99
CA MET A 539 -15.51 -2.55 -19.01
C MET A 539 -15.91 -2.17 -20.44
N ASN A 540 -17.16 -1.75 -20.69
CA ASN A 540 -17.63 -1.43 -22.03
C ASN A 540 -18.03 0.05 -22.22
N LEU A 541 -18.37 0.78 -21.15
CA LEU A 541 -18.78 2.18 -21.26
C LEU A 541 -17.57 3.12 -21.12
N ASN A 542 -17.46 4.09 -22.01
CA ASN A 542 -16.58 5.24 -21.80
C ASN A 542 -17.29 6.34 -20.98
N GLY A 543 -16.54 7.35 -20.53
CA GLY A 543 -17.08 8.43 -19.69
C GLY A 543 -18.23 9.20 -20.36
N ARG A 544 -18.20 9.37 -21.70
CA ARG A 544 -19.28 10.01 -22.46
C ARG A 544 -20.56 9.20 -22.36
N GLN A 545 -20.48 7.89 -22.62
CA GLN A 545 -21.64 6.99 -22.53
C GLN A 545 -22.17 6.89 -21.10
N MET A 546 -21.30 6.86 -20.09
CA MET A 546 -21.70 6.90 -18.68
C MET A 546 -22.50 8.18 -18.35
N LEU A 547 -22.04 9.33 -18.84
CA LEU A 547 -22.74 10.60 -18.63
C LEU A 547 -24.10 10.60 -19.35
N VAL A 548 -24.18 10.13 -20.59
CA VAL A 548 -25.47 10.01 -21.31
C VAL A 548 -26.42 9.03 -20.61
N LEU A 549 -25.93 7.86 -20.18
CA LEU A 549 -26.73 6.84 -19.51
C LEU A 549 -27.24 7.29 -18.14
N SER A 550 -26.49 8.15 -17.45
CA SER A 550 -26.96 8.82 -16.22
C SER A 550 -28.18 9.72 -16.45
N GLN A 551 -28.39 10.20 -17.68
CA GLN A 551 -29.50 11.07 -18.09
C GLN A 551 -30.60 10.34 -18.87
N LEU A 552 -30.41 9.05 -19.16
CA LEU A 552 -31.34 8.28 -19.99
C LEU A 552 -32.64 8.02 -19.24
N GLN A 553 -33.75 8.24 -19.94
CA GLN A 553 -35.09 7.86 -19.51
C GLN A 553 -35.70 7.08 -20.66
N THR A 554 -35.90 5.79 -20.47
CA THR A 554 -36.45 4.92 -21.51
C THR A 554 -37.33 3.84 -20.89
N ARG A 555 -38.30 3.34 -21.66
CA ARG A 555 -39.07 2.13 -21.33
C ARG A 555 -38.53 0.89 -22.04
N VAL A 556 -37.55 1.05 -22.95
CA VAL A 556 -36.90 -0.08 -23.63
C VAL A 556 -36.14 -0.90 -22.59
N THR A 557 -36.33 -2.21 -22.63
CA THR A 557 -35.76 -3.15 -21.65
C THR A 557 -34.44 -3.74 -22.11
N LEU A 558 -33.68 -4.36 -21.19
CA LEU A 558 -32.43 -5.05 -21.52
C LEU A 558 -32.64 -6.17 -22.57
N ALA A 559 -33.75 -6.91 -22.48
CA ALA A 559 -34.10 -7.97 -23.44
C ALA A 559 -34.22 -7.47 -24.90
N GLN A 560 -34.54 -6.19 -25.09
CA GLN A 560 -34.75 -5.56 -26.38
C GLN A 560 -33.45 -5.00 -26.99
N LEU A 561 -32.34 -4.95 -26.25
CA LEU A 561 -31.07 -4.39 -26.73
C LEU A 561 -30.52 -5.11 -27.97
N LYS A 562 -30.75 -6.43 -28.08
CA LYS A 562 -30.35 -7.22 -29.25
C LYS A 562 -30.97 -6.71 -30.56
N ASP A 563 -32.14 -6.07 -30.48
CA ASP A 563 -32.88 -5.55 -31.63
C ASP A 563 -32.48 -4.09 -31.96
N ASN A 564 -31.57 -3.48 -31.17
CA ASN A 564 -31.00 -2.15 -31.41
C ASN A 564 -29.57 -2.01 -30.81
N ALA A 565 -28.68 -2.95 -31.15
CA ALA A 565 -27.39 -3.15 -30.47
C ALA A 565 -26.36 -2.01 -30.61
N ASN A 566 -26.59 -1.04 -31.50
CA ASN A 566 -25.61 0.02 -31.81
C ASN A 566 -25.73 1.27 -30.93
N VAL A 567 -26.74 1.37 -30.06
CA VAL A 567 -26.98 2.58 -29.26
C VAL A 567 -26.12 2.64 -28.00
N VAL A 568 -26.00 1.52 -27.30
CA VAL A 568 -25.24 1.41 -26.04
C VAL A 568 -24.57 0.03 -25.97
N PRO A 569 -23.27 -0.06 -25.59
CA PRO A 569 -22.52 -1.31 -25.58
C PRO A 569 -22.82 -2.13 -24.31
N LEU A 570 -24.08 -2.46 -24.09
CA LEU A 570 -24.57 -3.30 -22.99
C LEU A 570 -25.42 -4.44 -23.55
N SER A 571 -25.59 -5.51 -22.77
CA SER A 571 -26.41 -6.65 -23.15
C SER A 571 -27.30 -7.14 -22.00
N ALA A 572 -28.07 -8.19 -22.27
CA ALA A 572 -28.84 -8.91 -21.24
C ALA A 572 -28.09 -10.14 -20.68
N ASN A 573 -26.80 -10.32 -20.98
CA ASN A 573 -26.05 -11.55 -20.63
C ASN A 573 -25.96 -11.80 -19.12
N CYS A 574 -25.95 -10.72 -18.32
CA CYS A 574 -25.93 -10.79 -16.86
C CYS A 574 -27.34 -10.87 -16.24
N ALA A 575 -28.40 -10.82 -17.05
CA ALA A 575 -29.79 -10.83 -16.60
C ALA A 575 -30.44 -12.21 -16.79
N ALA A 576 -31.51 -12.47 -16.02
CA ALA A 576 -32.40 -13.60 -16.19
C ALA A 576 -33.63 -13.19 -16.99
N ALA A 577 -34.17 -14.12 -17.79
CA ALA A 577 -35.39 -13.91 -18.54
C ALA A 577 -36.58 -13.66 -17.60
N GLY A 578 -37.20 -12.49 -17.72
CA GLY A 578 -38.39 -12.10 -16.97
C GLY A 578 -39.67 -12.11 -17.80
N THR A 579 -40.80 -11.92 -17.12
CA THR A 579 -42.12 -11.80 -17.77
C THR A 579 -42.32 -10.37 -18.29
N ALA A 580 -42.57 -10.24 -19.60
CA ALA A 580 -42.76 -8.94 -20.24
C ALA A 580 -43.97 -8.17 -19.68
N SER A 581 -43.85 -6.84 -19.63
CA SER A 581 -44.96 -5.96 -19.24
C SER A 581 -46.07 -5.97 -20.31
N SER A 582 -47.31 -5.66 -19.91
CA SER A 582 -48.46 -5.60 -20.82
C SER A 582 -48.46 -4.41 -21.79
N MET A 583 -47.52 -3.46 -21.68
CA MET A 583 -47.39 -2.32 -22.61
C MET A 583 -45.96 -2.20 -23.15
N PRO A 584 -45.61 -2.92 -24.24
CA PRO A 584 -44.28 -2.85 -24.84
C PRO A 584 -44.06 -1.54 -25.60
N VAL A 585 -42.83 -1.01 -25.54
CA VAL A 585 -42.32 0.01 -26.47
C VAL A 585 -41.39 -0.65 -27.50
N ALA A 586 -41.29 -0.08 -28.71
CA ALA A 586 -40.41 -0.63 -29.74
C ALA A 586 -38.93 -0.39 -29.41
N ALA A 587 -38.05 -1.36 -29.71
CA ALA A 587 -36.61 -1.25 -29.44
C ALA A 587 -35.95 -0.02 -30.11
N VAL A 588 -36.47 0.39 -31.27
CA VAL A 588 -36.01 1.59 -32.00
C VAL A 588 -36.20 2.90 -31.21
N GLN A 589 -37.13 2.92 -30.25
CA GLN A 589 -37.36 4.09 -29.38
C GLN A 589 -36.10 4.47 -28.59
N LEU A 590 -35.24 3.50 -28.27
CA LEU A 590 -33.99 3.74 -27.56
C LEU A 590 -33.09 4.75 -28.28
N THR A 591 -33.10 4.78 -29.62
CA THR A 591 -32.31 5.74 -30.40
C THR A 591 -32.74 7.18 -30.15
N ALA A 592 -34.05 7.43 -30.09
CA ALA A 592 -34.59 8.75 -29.78
C ALA A 592 -34.35 9.15 -28.33
N ASP A 593 -34.60 8.22 -27.39
CA ASP A 593 -34.38 8.43 -25.95
C ASP A 593 -32.90 8.73 -25.65
N TRP A 594 -31.98 8.06 -26.35
CA TRP A 594 -30.53 8.30 -26.25
C TRP A 594 -30.11 9.66 -26.80
N ALA A 595 -30.70 10.13 -27.89
CA ALA A 595 -30.45 11.46 -28.42
C ALA A 595 -30.89 12.56 -27.43
N GLU A 596 -32.05 12.39 -26.79
CA GLU A 596 -32.53 13.31 -25.77
C GLU A 596 -31.62 13.32 -24.52
N ALA A 597 -31.20 12.13 -24.08
CA ALA A 597 -30.25 11.97 -22.99
C ALA A 597 -28.88 12.59 -23.32
N THR A 598 -28.45 12.50 -24.58
CA THR A 598 -27.21 13.13 -25.07
C THR A 598 -27.30 14.65 -24.95
N ALA A 599 -28.40 15.27 -25.37
CA ALA A 599 -28.60 16.72 -25.23
C ALA A 599 -28.62 17.17 -23.76
N ARG A 600 -29.13 16.35 -22.82
CA ARG A 600 -29.03 16.63 -21.38
C ARG A 600 -27.59 16.52 -20.88
N ALA A 601 -26.87 15.48 -21.28
CA ALA A 601 -25.47 15.28 -20.92
C ALA A 601 -24.56 16.41 -21.44
N GLU A 602 -24.80 16.92 -22.65
CA GLU A 602 -24.10 18.09 -23.20
C GLU A 602 -24.29 19.34 -22.34
N LYS A 603 -25.53 19.59 -21.89
CA LYS A 603 -25.82 20.72 -20.99
C LYS A 603 -25.10 20.58 -19.64
N LEU A 604 -25.03 19.37 -19.07
CA LEU A 604 -24.30 19.11 -17.83
C LEU A 604 -22.80 19.35 -17.99
N ALA A 605 -22.20 18.83 -19.08
CA ALA A 605 -20.78 19.05 -19.37
C ALA A 605 -20.49 20.55 -19.57
N ALA A 606 -21.30 21.24 -20.38
CA ALA A 606 -21.13 22.66 -20.67
C ALA A 606 -21.26 23.55 -19.42
N ALA A 607 -22.16 23.21 -18.49
CA ALA A 607 -22.30 23.92 -17.21
C ALA A 607 -21.03 23.84 -16.33
N ALA A 608 -20.21 22.80 -16.53
CA ALA A 608 -18.91 22.64 -15.88
C ALA A 608 -17.73 23.16 -16.74
N GLY A 609 -17.99 23.81 -17.87
CA GLY A 609 -16.95 24.30 -18.78
C GLY A 609 -16.25 23.19 -19.59
N LEU A 610 -16.88 22.03 -19.73
CA LEU A 610 -16.36 20.86 -20.46
C LEU A 610 -17.21 20.57 -21.70
N SER A 611 -16.64 19.90 -22.70
CA SER A 611 -17.41 19.32 -23.81
C SER A 611 -17.79 17.88 -23.51
N LEU A 612 -18.96 17.41 -23.95
CA LEU A 612 -19.35 16.00 -23.80
C LEU A 612 -18.33 15.05 -24.46
N ASP A 613 -17.76 15.44 -25.59
CA ASP A 613 -16.76 14.64 -26.30
C ASP A 613 -15.45 14.48 -25.52
N SER A 614 -15.09 15.44 -24.65
CA SER A 614 -13.92 15.30 -23.79
C SER A 614 -14.02 14.07 -22.86
N PHE A 615 -15.23 13.68 -22.45
CA PHE A 615 -15.46 12.52 -21.58
C PHE A 615 -15.20 11.19 -22.29
N ALA A 616 -15.20 11.16 -23.63
CA ALA A 616 -14.86 9.94 -24.37
C ALA A 616 -13.38 9.54 -24.21
N LYS A 617 -12.52 10.48 -23.77
CA LYS A 617 -11.12 10.19 -23.40
C LYS A 617 -11.00 9.33 -22.15
N ILE A 618 -12.03 9.28 -21.30
CA ILE A 618 -12.09 8.31 -20.20
C ILE A 618 -12.55 6.99 -20.83
N THR A 619 -11.58 6.19 -21.27
CA THR A 619 -11.86 4.84 -21.78
C THR A 619 -12.38 3.95 -20.66
N PRO A 620 -12.98 2.78 -20.96
CA PRO A 620 -13.32 1.82 -19.91
C PRO A 620 -12.09 1.42 -19.07
N TYR A 621 -10.93 1.22 -19.73
CA TYR A 621 -9.65 0.95 -19.08
C TYR A 621 -9.23 2.07 -18.11
N ASP A 622 -9.39 3.32 -18.52
CA ASP A 622 -9.16 4.45 -17.62
C ASP A 622 -10.13 4.46 -16.45
N PHE A 623 -11.43 4.22 -16.65
CA PHE A 623 -12.42 4.28 -15.57
C PHE A 623 -12.16 3.26 -14.45
N TYR A 624 -12.12 1.96 -14.78
CA TYR A 624 -11.91 0.97 -13.73
C TYR A 624 -10.49 1.05 -13.16
N GLY A 625 -9.51 1.44 -13.99
CA GLY A 625 -8.14 1.70 -13.54
C GLY A 625 -8.10 2.84 -12.53
N ASP A 626 -8.71 3.97 -12.84
CA ASP A 626 -8.79 5.17 -11.98
C ASP A 626 -9.54 4.87 -10.68
N PHE A 627 -10.64 4.12 -10.74
CA PHE A 627 -11.38 3.71 -9.54
C PHE A 627 -10.48 2.92 -8.59
N HIS A 628 -9.88 1.81 -9.05
CA HIS A 628 -9.04 0.98 -8.19
C HIS A 628 -7.73 1.69 -7.79
N ARG A 629 -7.15 2.53 -8.66
CA ARG A 629 -5.96 3.32 -8.33
C ARG A 629 -6.24 4.35 -7.24
N THR A 630 -7.41 4.98 -7.23
CA THR A 630 -7.79 5.90 -6.15
C THR A 630 -8.02 5.18 -4.83
N VAL A 631 -8.57 3.95 -4.87
CA VAL A 631 -8.68 3.10 -3.67
C VAL A 631 -7.32 2.92 -3.01
N TYR A 632 -6.25 2.70 -3.79
CA TYR A 632 -4.92 2.41 -3.26
C TYR A 632 -4.03 3.65 -3.06
N ALA A 633 -4.12 4.66 -3.92
CA ALA A 633 -3.10 5.73 -3.97
C ALA A 633 -3.62 7.11 -3.54
N GLY A 634 -4.93 7.26 -3.26
CA GLY A 634 -5.51 8.51 -2.77
C GLY A 634 -5.17 9.71 -3.65
N GLU A 635 -4.61 10.77 -3.05
CA GLU A 635 -4.23 11.99 -3.78
C GLU A 635 -3.20 11.76 -4.90
N LEU A 636 -2.37 10.72 -4.82
CA LEU A 636 -1.43 10.39 -5.91
C LEU A 636 -2.17 9.95 -7.17
N ALA A 637 -3.29 9.23 -7.04
CA ALA A 637 -4.13 8.87 -8.18
C ALA A 637 -4.79 10.10 -8.79
N LEU A 638 -5.31 11.02 -7.97
CA LEU A 638 -5.94 12.25 -8.47
C LEU A 638 -4.93 13.14 -9.20
N ARG A 639 -3.69 13.20 -8.72
CA ARG A 639 -2.60 13.91 -9.39
C ARG A 639 -2.29 13.30 -10.77
N ASP A 640 -2.25 11.98 -10.88
CA ASP A 640 -2.05 11.27 -12.16
C ASP A 640 -3.19 11.52 -13.16
N MET A 641 -4.44 11.57 -12.67
CA MET A 641 -5.61 11.89 -13.50
C MET A 641 -5.54 13.30 -14.11
N GLY A 642 -4.97 14.26 -13.37
CA GLY A 642 -4.92 15.66 -13.76
C GLY A 642 -6.27 16.39 -13.62
N SER A 643 -6.24 17.72 -13.77
CA SER A 643 -7.39 18.58 -13.48
C SER A 643 -8.59 18.35 -14.39
N GLU A 644 -8.39 18.14 -15.70
CA GLU A 644 -9.48 17.89 -16.66
C GLU A 644 -10.26 16.63 -16.29
N ARG A 645 -9.56 15.50 -16.06
CA ARG A 645 -10.19 14.23 -15.72
C ARG A 645 -10.85 14.25 -14.34
N VAL A 646 -10.24 14.90 -13.36
CA VAL A 646 -10.88 15.11 -12.03
C VAL A 646 -12.17 15.92 -12.18
N SER A 647 -12.19 16.99 -12.98
CA SER A 647 -13.40 17.77 -13.26
C SER A 647 -14.47 16.96 -13.98
N GLN A 648 -14.09 16.11 -14.94
CA GLN A 648 -15.02 15.19 -15.60
C GLN A 648 -15.67 14.22 -14.60
N TYR A 649 -14.89 13.62 -13.69
CA TYR A 649 -15.45 12.77 -12.64
C TYR A 649 -16.38 13.52 -11.69
N LYS A 650 -16.08 14.78 -11.33
CA LYS A 650 -17.02 15.61 -10.54
C LYS A 650 -18.38 15.76 -11.23
N VAL A 651 -18.41 15.97 -12.55
CA VAL A 651 -19.66 16.02 -13.31
C VAL A 651 -20.38 14.69 -13.21
N LEU A 652 -19.72 13.56 -13.50
CA LEU A 652 -20.30 12.21 -13.40
C LEU A 652 -20.88 11.92 -12.00
N MET A 653 -20.16 12.28 -10.93
CA MET A 653 -20.61 12.10 -9.55
C MET A 653 -21.90 12.86 -9.23
N SER A 654 -22.12 13.99 -9.90
CA SER A 654 -23.30 14.84 -9.71
C SER A 654 -24.44 14.58 -10.71
N ALA A 655 -24.21 13.76 -11.73
CA ALA A 655 -25.12 13.62 -12.86
C ALA A 655 -26.34 12.72 -12.57
N PHE A 656 -26.25 11.79 -11.62
CA PHE A 656 -27.29 10.80 -11.39
C PHE A 656 -28.58 11.41 -10.80
N PRO A 657 -29.77 10.84 -11.12
CA PRO A 657 -31.03 11.28 -10.52
C PRO A 657 -31.02 11.26 -9.00
N ALA A 658 -31.64 12.26 -8.37
CA ALA A 658 -31.72 12.37 -6.91
C ALA A 658 -32.37 11.14 -6.27
N ALA A 659 -33.41 10.59 -6.89
CA ALA A 659 -34.02 9.31 -6.55
C ALA A 659 -33.80 8.30 -7.69
N THR A 660 -33.29 7.11 -7.34
CA THR A 660 -33.11 5.98 -8.27
C THR A 660 -33.94 4.81 -7.74
N SER A 661 -34.70 4.14 -8.61
CA SER A 661 -35.43 2.93 -8.24
C SER A 661 -34.52 1.71 -8.28
N ALA A 662 -34.66 0.79 -7.32
CA ALA A 662 -33.94 -0.46 -7.35
C ALA A 662 -34.38 -1.31 -8.56
N PRO A 663 -33.43 -1.94 -9.30
CA PRO A 663 -33.79 -2.81 -10.40
C PRO A 663 -34.48 -4.08 -9.90
N VAL A 664 -35.43 -4.60 -10.68
CA VAL A 664 -36.10 -5.87 -10.39
C VAL A 664 -35.11 -7.02 -10.55
N LYS A 665 -35.13 -7.97 -9.62
CA LYS A 665 -34.29 -9.18 -9.65
C LYS A 665 -35.13 -10.45 -9.77
N ILE A 666 -34.54 -11.49 -10.36
CA ILE A 666 -35.06 -12.85 -10.42
C ILE A 666 -33.97 -13.75 -9.81
N GLY A 667 -34.18 -14.20 -8.57
CA GLY A 667 -33.08 -14.73 -7.77
C GLY A 667 -31.99 -13.67 -7.58
N ASP A 668 -30.74 -14.06 -7.82
CA ASP A 668 -29.58 -13.17 -7.66
C ASP A 668 -29.28 -12.31 -8.91
N LYS A 669 -29.95 -12.57 -10.03
CA LYS A 669 -29.74 -11.86 -11.30
C LYS A 669 -30.73 -10.73 -11.49
N LEU A 670 -30.34 -9.71 -12.26
CA LEU A 670 -31.29 -8.71 -12.75
C LEU A 670 -32.34 -9.37 -13.65
N SER A 671 -33.57 -8.85 -13.65
CA SER A 671 -34.54 -9.15 -14.70
C SER A 671 -34.13 -8.45 -16.00
N ASP A 672 -34.19 -9.16 -17.13
CA ASP A 672 -33.98 -8.57 -18.46
C ASP A 672 -35.12 -7.63 -18.89
N GLN A 673 -36.20 -7.58 -18.11
CA GLN A 673 -37.33 -6.67 -18.28
C GLN A 673 -37.11 -5.31 -17.60
N ASN A 674 -36.00 -5.12 -16.89
CA ASN A 674 -35.63 -3.79 -16.41
C ASN A 674 -35.38 -2.85 -17.60
N PRO A 675 -35.81 -1.57 -17.51
CA PRO A 675 -35.38 -0.55 -18.45
C PRO A 675 -33.86 -0.45 -18.52
N VAL A 676 -33.31 -0.21 -19.73
CA VAL A 676 -31.86 -0.24 -20.00
C VAL A 676 -31.04 0.62 -19.03
N HIS A 677 -31.54 1.79 -18.66
CA HIS A 677 -30.84 2.75 -17.80
C HIS A 677 -30.87 2.40 -16.30
N LEU A 678 -31.85 1.61 -15.87
CA LEU A 678 -32.25 1.52 -14.46
C LEU A 678 -31.13 0.97 -13.56
N ALA A 679 -30.55 -0.17 -13.95
CA ALA A 679 -29.50 -0.82 -13.19
C ALA A 679 -28.25 0.07 -13.09
N PHE A 680 -27.81 0.65 -14.20
CA PHE A 680 -26.68 1.57 -14.21
C PHE A 680 -26.92 2.77 -13.30
N GLN A 681 -28.06 3.46 -13.42
CA GLN A 681 -28.33 4.63 -12.58
C GLN A 681 -28.38 4.28 -11.10
N HIS A 682 -28.96 3.14 -10.72
CA HIS A 682 -29.00 2.69 -9.33
C HIS A 682 -27.61 2.32 -8.80
N GLN A 683 -26.87 1.45 -9.50
CA GLN A 683 -25.60 0.89 -9.04
C GLN A 683 -24.45 1.88 -9.19
N PHE A 684 -24.30 2.55 -10.34
CA PHE A 684 -23.19 3.47 -10.56
C PHE A 684 -23.32 4.76 -9.78
N LYS A 685 -24.53 5.18 -9.37
CA LYS A 685 -24.66 6.24 -8.37
C LYS A 685 -23.94 5.89 -7.07
N GLN A 686 -24.03 4.64 -6.63
CA GLN A 686 -23.31 4.15 -5.44
C GLN A 686 -21.80 4.09 -5.71
N VAL A 687 -21.38 3.55 -6.87
CA VAL A 687 -19.96 3.50 -7.27
C VAL A 687 -19.33 4.90 -7.30
N PHE A 688 -19.98 5.88 -7.92
CA PHE A 688 -19.47 7.26 -7.96
C PHE A 688 -19.54 7.95 -6.59
N SER A 689 -20.49 7.59 -5.73
CA SER A 689 -20.50 8.06 -4.33
C SER A 689 -19.31 7.53 -3.54
N ILE A 690 -18.99 6.24 -3.68
CA ILE A 690 -17.80 5.62 -3.08
C ILE A 690 -16.54 6.27 -3.64
N PHE A 691 -16.47 6.42 -4.97
CA PHE A 691 -15.34 7.02 -5.65
C PHE A 691 -15.08 8.46 -5.20
N LYS A 692 -16.17 9.24 -5.02
CA LYS A 692 -16.12 10.58 -4.43
C LYS A 692 -15.55 10.51 -3.01
N GLY A 693 -16.09 9.66 -2.14
CA GLY A 693 -15.61 9.50 -0.76
C GLY A 693 -14.12 9.19 -0.68
N LEU A 694 -13.63 8.27 -1.51
CA LEU A 694 -12.21 7.90 -1.58
C LEU A 694 -11.31 9.06 -2.06
N GLY A 695 -11.72 9.80 -3.10
CA GLY A 695 -10.95 10.97 -3.59
C GLY A 695 -11.20 12.29 -2.82
N SER A 696 -12.01 12.22 -1.78
CA SER A 696 -12.31 13.30 -0.83
C SER A 696 -11.78 13.03 0.58
N ALA A 697 -10.96 11.98 0.71
CA ALA A 697 -10.35 11.55 1.97
C ALA A 697 -9.45 12.63 2.60
N LYS A 698 -8.98 12.37 3.82
CA LYS A 698 -8.00 13.24 4.48
C LYS A 698 -6.71 13.31 3.64
N PRO A 699 -5.95 14.42 3.76
CA PRO A 699 -4.70 14.58 3.04
C PRO A 699 -3.73 13.42 3.25
N SER A 700 -3.04 13.03 2.18
CA SER A 700 -2.11 11.91 2.11
C SER A 700 -0.79 12.28 1.42
N ASP A 701 -0.72 13.38 0.66
CA ASP A 701 0.48 13.85 -0.04
C ASP A 701 1.44 14.59 0.91
N ARG A 702 1.17 15.87 1.23
CA ARG A 702 1.93 16.65 2.22
C ARG A 702 0.98 17.34 3.19
N PHE A 703 1.11 17.04 4.48
CA PHE A 703 0.19 17.54 5.49
C PHE A 703 0.84 17.67 6.86
N THR A 704 0.16 18.36 7.77
CA THR A 704 0.53 18.39 9.18
C THR A 704 -0.54 17.77 10.06
N ILE A 705 -0.11 17.07 11.10
CA ILE A 705 -0.95 16.60 12.19
C ILE A 705 -0.76 17.56 13.36
N ASP A 706 -1.82 18.28 13.72
CA ASP A 706 -1.87 19.13 14.90
C ASP A 706 -2.47 18.31 16.06
N LEU A 707 -1.59 17.80 16.92
CA LEU A 707 -1.94 16.90 18.02
C LEU A 707 -2.68 17.62 19.14
N LYS A 708 -2.46 18.92 19.30
CA LYS A 708 -3.12 19.75 20.31
C LYS A 708 -4.50 20.20 19.83
N GLY A 709 -4.58 20.67 18.57
CA GLY A 709 -5.81 21.08 17.91
C GLY A 709 -6.66 19.91 17.37
N LYS A 710 -6.14 18.68 17.42
CA LYS A 710 -6.80 17.44 17.01
C LYS A 710 -7.31 17.48 15.57
N LYS A 711 -6.44 17.88 14.64
CA LYS A 711 -6.79 18.02 13.23
C LYS A 711 -5.64 17.70 12.31
N ILE A 712 -5.98 17.31 11.08
CA ILE A 712 -5.06 17.16 9.96
C ILE A 712 -5.23 18.38 9.05
N ASN A 713 -4.15 19.08 8.74
CA ASN A 713 -4.17 20.23 7.83
C ASN A 713 -3.42 19.87 6.54
N ASN A 714 -4.06 20.10 5.39
CA ASN A 714 -3.38 19.93 4.10
C ASN A 714 -2.31 21.03 3.96
N ALA A 715 -1.06 20.63 3.72
CA ALA A 715 0.03 21.57 3.46
C ALA A 715 0.26 21.77 1.95
N ASN A 716 -0.44 21.03 1.09
CA ASN A 716 -0.47 21.21 -0.36
C ASN A 716 -1.82 21.83 -0.80
N GLY A 717 -1.88 23.16 -0.84
CA GLY A 717 -3.09 23.88 -1.26
C GLY A 717 -3.48 23.71 -2.74
N ALA A 718 -2.63 23.08 -3.55
CA ALA A 718 -2.89 22.78 -4.95
C ALA A 718 -3.30 21.32 -5.19
N GLY A 719 -3.44 20.51 -4.13
CA GLY A 719 -3.87 19.12 -4.22
C GLY A 719 -5.25 18.99 -4.87
N LEU A 720 -5.37 18.08 -5.84
CA LEU A 720 -6.65 17.77 -6.46
C LEU A 720 -7.50 16.93 -5.49
N SER A 721 -8.79 17.24 -5.41
CA SER A 721 -9.79 16.52 -4.61
C SER A 721 -11.12 16.47 -5.35
N PHE A 722 -11.94 15.46 -5.05
CA PHE A 722 -13.34 15.41 -5.50
C PHE A 722 -14.31 16.30 -4.71
N ASN A 723 -13.85 16.95 -3.63
CA ASN A 723 -14.61 17.97 -2.91
C ASN A 723 -14.69 19.32 -3.64
#